data_AF-A0A287DB05-F1
#
_entry.id   AF-A0A287DB05-F1
#
_cell.length_a   1.000
_cell.length_b   1.000
_cell.length_c   1.000
_cell.angle_alpha   90.00
_cell.angle_beta   90.00
_cell.angle_gamma   90.00
#
_symmetry.space_group_name_H-M   'P 1'
#
loop_
_entity.id
_entity.type
_entity.pdbx_description
1 polymer ?
#
loop_
_entity_poly.entity_id
_entity_poly.type
_entity_poly.pdbx_seq_one_letter_code
_entity_poly.pdbx_strand_id
1 'polypeptide(L)'
;DICGFFQDAEYEMCARWMQLGAFYPFSRNHNTIGTRRQDPVSWDAAFVNISRSVMETRYTLLPYLYTLMFKAHTEGSTVVRPLLHEFVSDQVTWDIDDQFLLGPAFLVSPVLQANARNVTAYFPEARWYDYYTGANTNARGVWKDLAAPLNHINLHVRGGYILPFRQNPLGLIIALDENNEASGELFWDDGESIGESVMRMCCLLRLCVMAPYSYWSCICGRKIPGTVTSPGLCPAKEFFLCFPLLQVAIITEISLVLGEEYTVEWNTIIRDEEKIDCYPDEHGASEANCIARGCAWEVTSLSEFDTVIEALIVKYDEFRSKCKMMLFFDVSLKSTYHDLKRIWDSQLLGFTFNDMFIRISTRLPSKYIYGFGENEHTAFKRDLNWHTWGMFSRDEPPGVSKEPCGYVLGDVIIDVTFQPTPALTYRTTGGILDFYVFLGPTPELVTQQYTEVGGESVSPLGARLSAPAATVSLCPPQDVQYSDIDYMERQLDFTLSPKFAGFPALINRMRADGMRVILILDPAISGNETQPYPAFTRGVEDDVFIKYPNGGGIVWGKVWPDYPDIVVNSSLDWDSQVEVKGPFWILSEVWLSGRIAISTILDLSCQAYGQCKGKTPQKGVLVSVFVCITLHAVLFYRQDPVSWDAAFVNISRSVMETRYTLLPYLYTLMFKAHTEGSTVVRPLLHEFVSDRVTWDIDDQFLLGPAFLVSPVLQANARSVTAYFPGARWYDYYSGVDINARGMWKDLAAPLDHINLHVRGGYILPWQEPALNTHLSRQKFMGFKVALDDEGSAEGWLFWDDGQNTIENGLYYLAHFSASQNTMQSHVIFNNYVVATNPLKLGYIEIWGVGSVSVSSVSITLRNGNEIPPFTYNSTTQVLKIDVTSKSISLHDFLSLTWKSSP
;
A
#
# COMPACT_ATOMS: atom_id res chain seq x y z
N ASP A 1 21.05 34.06 32.60
CA ASP A 1 20.42 35.19 33.32
C ASP A 1 20.56 36.47 32.51
N ILE A 2 19.53 37.31 32.51
CA ILE A 2 19.56 38.64 31.90
C ILE A 2 20.58 39.50 32.65
N CYS A 3 21.38 40.29 31.91
CA CYS A 3 22.51 41.07 32.44
C CYS A 3 23.74 40.24 32.88
N GLY A 4 23.73 38.91 32.69
CA GLY A 4 24.84 38.04 33.06
C GLY A 4 24.84 37.71 34.56
N PHE A 5 25.56 36.65 34.93
CA PHE A 5 25.58 36.17 36.32
C PHE A 5 26.87 36.54 37.07
N PHE A 6 28.00 36.59 36.38
CA PHE A 6 29.31 36.89 36.94
C PHE A 6 29.76 38.31 36.55
N GLN A 7 30.51 38.96 37.44
CA GLN A 7 31.05 40.32 37.26
C GLN A 7 29.96 41.41 37.17
N ASP A 8 30.39 42.67 37.10
CA ASP A 8 29.49 43.80 36.93
C ASP A 8 29.04 43.91 35.47
N ALA A 9 27.73 43.75 35.21
CA ALA A 9 27.13 43.86 33.89
C ALA A 9 27.35 45.25 33.29
N GLU A 10 27.75 45.41 32.02
CA GLU A 10 27.89 46.73 31.38
C GLU A 10 26.54 47.31 30.91
N TYR A 11 26.36 48.64 30.96
CA TYR A 11 25.08 49.30 30.68
C TYR A 11 24.48 48.89 29.31
N GLU A 12 25.28 49.02 28.24
CA GLU A 12 24.78 48.73 26.88
C GLU A 12 24.48 47.24 26.70
N MET A 13 25.38 46.36 27.16
CA MET A 13 25.18 44.91 27.02
C MET A 13 24.02 44.42 27.87
N CYS A 14 23.84 44.94 29.08
CA CYS A 14 22.68 44.65 29.93
C CYS A 14 21.38 45.13 29.26
N ALA A 15 21.37 46.27 28.56
CA ALA A 15 20.21 46.72 27.79
C ALA A 15 19.89 45.77 26.62
N ARG A 16 20.91 45.31 25.87
CA ARG A 16 20.75 44.31 24.79
C ARG A 16 20.26 42.96 25.32
N TRP A 17 20.81 42.50 26.44
CA TRP A 17 20.37 41.25 27.07
C TRP A 17 18.98 41.38 27.69
N MET A 18 18.56 42.57 28.10
CA MET A 18 17.18 42.83 28.51
C MET A 18 16.23 42.72 27.31
N GLN A 19 16.62 43.27 26.15
CA GLN A 19 15.85 43.13 24.91
C GLN A 19 15.69 41.66 24.50
N LEU A 20 16.80 40.92 24.45
CA LEU A 20 16.83 39.51 24.11
C LEU A 20 16.10 38.64 25.15
N GLY A 21 16.43 38.83 26.42
CA GLY A 21 15.95 38.01 27.52
C GLY A 21 14.47 38.13 27.80
N ALA A 22 13.82 39.21 27.32
CA ALA A 22 12.36 39.33 27.33
C ALA A 22 11.66 38.24 26.50
N PHE A 23 12.36 37.53 25.62
CA PHE A 23 11.81 36.44 24.82
C PHE A 23 12.16 35.05 25.35
N TYR A 24 12.89 34.94 26.47
CA TYR A 24 13.18 33.62 27.06
C TYR A 24 11.94 33.04 27.78
N PRO A 25 11.71 31.72 27.70
CA PRO A 25 10.69 31.03 28.50
C PRO A 25 10.77 31.42 29.97
N PHE A 26 11.99 31.41 30.52
CA PHE A 26 12.34 31.89 31.85
C PHE A 26 13.12 33.20 31.77
N SER A 27 12.40 34.33 31.81
CA SER A 27 12.96 35.68 31.71
C SER A 27 13.31 36.22 33.11
N ARG A 28 14.56 36.01 33.54
CA ARG A 28 15.05 36.39 34.87
C ARG A 28 16.30 37.25 34.79
N ASN A 29 16.28 38.42 35.42
CA ASN A 29 17.47 39.22 35.74
C ASN A 29 18.01 38.80 37.11
N HIS A 30 19.24 38.30 37.17
CA HIS A 30 19.83 37.71 38.37
C HIS A 30 21.37 37.63 38.27
N ASN A 31 22.06 37.98 39.35
CA ASN A 31 23.52 38.02 39.46
C ASN A 31 24.04 37.40 40.77
N THR A 32 25.35 37.15 40.82
CA THR A 32 26.03 36.62 42.00
C THR A 32 26.22 37.67 43.11
N ILE A 33 26.32 37.18 44.35
CA ILE A 33 26.60 38.01 45.52
C ILE A 33 27.89 38.83 45.35
N GLY A 34 27.86 40.10 45.74
CA GLY A 34 29.01 41.01 45.70
C GLY A 34 29.19 41.78 44.38
N THR A 35 28.33 41.55 43.38
CA THR A 35 28.29 42.36 42.14
C THR A 35 27.28 43.51 42.24
N ARG A 36 27.40 44.50 41.36
CA ARG A 36 26.51 45.68 41.33
C ARG A 36 25.05 45.31 41.08
N ARG A 37 24.13 46.14 41.56
CA ARG A 37 22.70 46.00 41.17
C ARG A 37 22.57 46.20 39.66
N GLN A 38 21.74 45.36 39.05
CA GLN A 38 21.54 45.33 37.60
C GLN A 38 20.07 45.20 37.20
N ASP A 39 19.14 45.26 38.16
CA ASP A 39 17.72 45.36 37.88
C ASP A 39 17.40 46.68 37.14
N PRO A 40 16.35 46.77 36.31
CA PRO A 40 16.14 47.93 35.45
C PRO A 40 16.13 49.29 36.17
N VAL A 41 15.67 49.36 37.43
CA VAL A 41 15.60 50.61 38.19
C VAL A 41 16.91 51.01 38.86
N SER A 42 17.92 50.12 38.86
CA SER A 42 19.27 50.41 39.35
C SER A 42 20.12 51.25 38.38
N TRP A 43 19.63 51.47 37.15
CA TRP A 43 20.27 52.26 36.11
C TRP A 43 19.65 53.67 35.99
N ASP A 44 19.37 54.15 34.78
CA ASP A 44 18.75 55.45 34.51
C ASP A 44 17.35 55.32 33.88
N ALA A 45 16.68 56.46 33.67
CA ALA A 45 15.34 56.50 33.08
C ALA A 45 15.28 55.96 31.64
N ALA A 46 16.37 56.06 30.87
CA ALA A 46 16.43 55.54 29.51
C ALA A 46 16.46 54.00 29.53
N PHE A 47 17.26 53.39 30.41
CA PHE A 47 17.29 51.94 30.62
C PHE A 47 15.92 51.40 31.05
N VAL A 48 15.26 52.09 31.98
CA VAL A 48 13.91 51.72 32.44
C VAL A 48 12.92 51.76 31.27
N ASN A 49 12.97 52.77 30.39
CA ASN A 49 12.07 52.87 29.25
C ASN A 49 12.32 51.77 28.21
N ILE A 50 13.59 51.44 27.92
CA ILE A 50 13.96 50.33 27.03
C ILE A 50 13.43 49.01 27.61
N SER A 51 13.68 48.77 28.89
CA SER A 51 13.23 47.56 29.60
C SER A 51 11.71 47.44 29.62
N ARG A 52 11.00 48.55 29.87
CA ARG A 52 9.54 48.58 29.89
C ARG A 52 8.97 48.22 28.51
N SER A 53 9.47 48.85 27.44
CA SER A 53 8.97 48.64 26.08
C SER A 53 9.06 47.18 25.63
N VAL A 54 10.19 46.50 25.90
CA VAL A 54 10.34 45.09 25.52
C VAL A 54 9.53 44.16 26.44
N MET A 55 9.39 44.47 27.72
CA MET A 55 8.56 43.68 28.64
C MET A 55 7.06 43.82 28.33
N GLU A 56 6.61 45.01 27.92
CA GLU A 56 5.26 45.22 27.40
C GLU A 56 5.03 44.34 26.16
N THR A 57 5.98 44.30 25.23
CA THR A 57 5.94 43.40 24.06
C THR A 57 5.81 41.94 24.49
N ARG A 58 6.65 41.46 25.43
CA ARG A 58 6.51 40.11 26.01
C ARG A 58 5.12 39.88 26.59
N TYR A 59 4.58 40.85 27.33
CA TYR A 59 3.27 40.72 27.96
C TYR A 59 2.13 40.65 26.95
N THR A 60 2.25 41.29 25.79
CA THR A 60 1.32 41.07 24.69
C THR A 60 1.40 39.63 24.18
N LEU A 61 2.59 39.02 24.13
CA LEU A 61 2.79 37.65 23.63
C LEU A 61 2.50 36.55 24.65
N LEU A 62 2.09 36.88 25.88
CA LEU A 62 1.81 35.87 26.92
C LEU A 62 0.84 34.78 26.48
N PRO A 63 -0.29 35.05 25.80
CA PRO A 63 -1.20 33.99 25.36
C PRO A 63 -0.51 33.00 24.40
N TYR A 64 0.32 33.52 23.50
CA TYR A 64 1.12 32.69 22.60
C TYR A 64 2.18 31.87 23.35
N LEU A 65 2.98 32.52 24.22
CA LEU A 65 3.99 31.85 25.05
C LEU A 65 3.37 30.78 25.96
N TYR A 66 2.21 31.06 26.55
CA TYR A 66 1.49 30.13 27.41
C TYR A 66 0.99 28.91 26.62
N THR A 67 0.49 29.15 25.41
CA THR A 67 0.12 28.06 24.49
C THR A 67 1.32 27.19 24.10
N LEU A 68 2.48 27.79 23.84
CA LEU A 68 3.70 27.03 23.57
C LEU A 68 4.15 26.19 24.77
N MET A 69 4.04 26.71 26.00
CA MET A 69 4.35 25.96 27.22
C MET A 69 3.41 24.78 27.43
N PHE A 70 2.11 24.98 27.18
CA PHE A 70 1.12 23.90 27.22
C PHE A 70 1.49 22.81 26.22
N LYS A 71 1.76 23.15 24.96
CA LYS A 71 2.20 22.18 23.95
C LYS A 71 3.50 21.48 24.30
N ALA A 72 4.44 22.19 24.94
CA ALA A 72 5.67 21.57 25.41
C ALA A 72 5.39 20.52 26.49
N HIS A 73 4.44 20.81 27.39
CA HIS A 73 4.01 19.90 28.45
C HIS A 73 3.19 18.70 27.93
N THR A 74 2.25 18.91 27.00
CA THR A 74 1.32 17.87 26.56
C THR A 74 1.79 17.05 25.37
N GLU A 75 2.56 17.66 24.47
CA GLU A 75 2.98 17.06 23.19
C GLU A 75 4.50 16.82 23.12
N GLY A 76 5.27 17.27 24.12
CA GLY A 76 6.73 17.20 24.10
C GLY A 76 7.39 18.15 23.10
N SER A 77 6.67 19.17 22.62
CA SER A 77 7.22 20.18 21.71
C SER A 77 8.19 21.15 22.41
N THR A 78 8.87 22.01 21.64
CA THR A 78 9.81 23.01 22.17
C THR A 78 9.28 24.44 22.02
N VAL A 79 9.49 25.25 23.07
CA VAL A 79 9.07 26.68 23.11
C VAL A 79 10.04 27.58 22.36
N VAL A 80 11.35 27.33 22.51
CA VAL A 80 12.42 28.01 21.76
C VAL A 80 13.02 27.01 20.79
N ARG A 81 13.18 27.41 19.52
CA ARG A 81 13.67 26.54 18.44
C ARG A 81 14.82 27.21 17.68
N PRO A 82 15.92 26.50 17.37
CA PRO A 82 16.87 26.98 16.38
C PRO A 82 16.21 27.00 15.00
N LEU A 83 16.68 27.86 14.10
CA LEU A 83 16.11 28.00 12.76
C LEU A 83 16.14 26.66 12.01
N LEU A 84 17.20 25.86 12.18
CA LEU A 84 17.34 24.56 11.54
C LEU A 84 16.19 23.58 11.87
N HIS A 85 15.54 23.68 13.03
CA HIS A 85 14.41 22.79 13.37
C HIS A 85 13.19 23.05 12.47
N GLU A 86 12.99 24.29 12.03
CA GLU A 86 11.88 24.68 11.17
C GLU A 86 12.27 24.72 9.68
N PHE A 87 13.56 24.87 9.39
CA PHE A 87 14.11 25.11 8.04
C PHE A 87 15.27 24.15 7.70
N VAL A 88 15.11 22.85 7.99
CA VAL A 88 16.18 21.84 7.85
C VAL A 88 16.83 21.80 6.45
N SER A 89 16.11 22.10 5.37
CA SER A 89 16.67 22.10 4.01
C SER A 89 17.55 23.30 3.71
N ASP A 90 17.35 24.39 4.44
CA ASP A 90 18.11 25.62 4.27
C ASP A 90 19.40 25.46 5.09
N GLN A 91 20.45 24.93 4.44
CA GLN A 91 21.72 24.62 5.09
C GLN A 91 22.35 25.85 5.75
N VAL A 92 22.02 27.07 5.29
CA VAL A 92 22.49 28.30 5.94
C VAL A 92 22.01 28.36 7.39
N THR A 93 20.83 27.82 7.70
CA THR A 93 20.24 27.85 9.04
C THR A 93 20.92 26.93 10.05
N TRP A 94 21.78 26.00 9.60
CA TRP A 94 22.40 24.99 10.46
C TRP A 94 23.49 25.60 11.35
N ASP A 95 24.19 26.61 10.82
CA ASP A 95 25.29 27.29 11.51
C ASP A 95 24.84 28.58 12.24
N ILE A 96 23.53 28.89 12.23
CA ILE A 96 23.00 30.10 12.87
C ILE A 96 22.72 29.82 14.35
N ASP A 97 23.53 30.44 15.21
CA ASP A 97 23.40 30.40 16.67
C ASP A 97 23.04 31.77 17.29
N ASP A 98 22.95 32.82 16.47
CA ASP A 98 22.67 34.20 16.89
C ASP A 98 21.20 34.65 16.68
N GLN A 99 20.34 33.78 16.14
CA GLN A 99 18.90 33.97 15.98
C GLN A 99 18.11 32.74 16.46
N PHE A 100 16.87 32.93 16.89
CA PHE A 100 16.00 31.82 17.27
C PHE A 100 14.51 32.12 17.04
N LEU A 101 13.70 31.07 17.06
CA LEU A 101 12.25 31.14 16.96
C LEU A 101 11.60 30.86 18.31
N LEU A 102 10.54 31.60 18.62
CA LEU A 102 9.52 31.18 19.58
C LEU A 102 8.44 30.40 18.81
N GLY A 103 8.30 29.13 19.18
CA GLY A 103 7.52 28.17 18.40
C GLY A 103 7.96 28.15 16.94
N PRO A 104 7.04 27.88 15.99
CA PRO A 104 7.37 27.87 14.56
C PRO A 104 7.22 29.24 13.87
N ALA A 105 6.75 30.27 14.58
CA ALA A 105 6.13 31.44 13.94
C ALA A 105 6.80 32.79 14.23
N PHE A 106 7.60 32.92 15.29
CA PHE A 106 8.06 34.22 15.76
C PHE A 106 9.60 34.29 15.86
N LEU A 107 10.23 34.98 14.91
CA LEU A 107 11.68 35.10 14.78
C LEU A 107 12.22 36.29 15.59
N VAL A 108 13.27 36.02 16.37
CA VAL A 108 13.98 37.01 17.19
C VAL A 108 15.42 37.15 16.66
N SER A 109 15.78 38.37 16.25
CA SER A 109 17.11 38.70 15.71
C SER A 109 17.79 39.77 16.60
N PRO A 110 18.47 39.36 17.69
CA PRO A 110 19.06 40.26 18.68
C PRO A 110 20.42 40.84 18.26
N VAL A 111 20.82 41.96 18.87
CA VAL A 111 22.21 42.45 18.82
C VAL A 111 23.01 41.84 19.97
N LEU A 112 24.09 41.13 19.65
CA LEU A 112 24.94 40.43 20.64
C LEU A 112 26.28 41.12 20.91
N GLN A 113 26.64 42.17 20.16
CA GLN A 113 27.93 42.86 20.27
C GLN A 113 27.76 44.28 20.83
N ALA A 114 28.75 44.71 21.63
CA ALA A 114 28.80 46.07 22.16
C ALA A 114 29.02 47.10 21.05
N ASN A 115 28.41 48.29 21.19
CA ASN A 115 28.42 49.43 20.26
C ASN A 115 27.73 49.17 18.90
N ALA A 116 27.22 47.97 18.63
CA ALA A 116 26.50 47.69 17.40
C ALA A 116 25.11 48.38 17.40
N ARG A 117 24.75 48.94 16.24
CA ARG A 117 23.45 49.61 16.00
C ARG A 117 22.66 48.98 14.86
N ASN A 118 23.22 47.96 14.22
CA ASN A 118 22.58 47.13 13.20
C ASN A 118 22.85 45.65 13.54
N VAL A 119 22.04 44.75 12.98
CA VAL A 119 22.26 43.29 13.00
C VAL A 119 22.04 42.74 11.60
N THR A 120 22.89 41.83 11.17
CA THR A 120 22.71 41.09 9.92
C THR A 120 21.93 39.82 10.23
N ALA A 121 20.65 39.78 9.83
CA ALA A 121 19.73 38.71 10.16
C ALA A 121 19.41 37.89 8.91
N TYR A 122 19.46 36.56 9.02
CA TYR A 122 19.03 35.65 7.96
C TYR A 122 17.52 35.43 8.03
N PHE A 123 16.84 35.60 6.91
CA PHE A 123 15.42 35.28 6.73
C PHE A 123 15.31 33.97 5.94
N PRO A 124 14.99 32.84 6.58
CA PRO A 124 14.83 31.56 5.90
C PRO A 124 13.73 31.60 4.83
N GLU A 125 13.71 30.62 3.93
CA GLU A 125 12.73 30.49 2.83
C GLU A 125 11.27 30.37 3.32
N ALA A 126 10.65 31.53 3.61
CA ALA A 126 9.26 31.73 3.95
C ALA A 126 8.88 33.21 3.79
N ARG A 127 7.59 33.53 3.82
CA ARG A 127 7.12 34.92 3.91
C ARG A 127 7.28 35.43 5.36
N TRP A 128 7.86 36.61 5.54
CA TRP A 128 8.11 37.21 6.86
C TRP A 128 7.57 38.64 6.94
N TYR A 129 6.93 38.95 8.06
CA TYR A 129 6.37 40.27 8.36
C TYR A 129 7.09 40.89 9.55
N ASP A 130 7.40 42.19 9.47
CA ASP A 130 7.88 42.95 10.62
C ASP A 130 6.78 43.03 11.69
N TYR A 131 7.10 42.64 12.92
CA TYR A 131 6.13 42.54 14.00
C TYR A 131 5.49 43.89 14.37
N TYR A 132 6.23 44.99 14.28
CA TYR A 132 5.78 46.30 14.75
C TYR A 132 4.92 47.03 13.70
N THR A 133 5.21 46.82 12.42
CA THR A 133 4.57 47.52 11.30
C THR A 133 3.60 46.65 10.52
N GLY A 134 3.70 45.32 10.65
CA GLY A 134 2.96 44.35 9.83
C GLY A 134 3.42 44.30 8.36
N ALA A 135 4.47 45.04 8.00
CA ALA A 135 4.95 45.11 6.63
C ALA A 135 5.68 43.83 6.23
N ASN A 136 5.43 43.32 5.02
CA ASN A 136 6.21 42.22 4.45
C ASN A 136 7.67 42.69 4.25
N THR A 137 8.62 41.92 4.78
CA THR A 137 10.05 42.23 4.72
C THR A 137 10.63 42.07 3.32
N ASN A 138 9.95 41.32 2.43
CA ASN A 138 10.40 40.88 1.11
C ASN A 138 11.78 40.18 1.14
N ALA A 139 12.15 39.59 2.28
CA ALA A 139 13.39 38.83 2.45
C ALA A 139 13.04 37.33 2.55
N ARG A 140 13.60 36.50 1.66
CA ARG A 140 13.43 35.04 1.62
C ARG A 140 14.74 34.38 1.21
N GLY A 141 15.22 33.44 2.02
CA GLY A 141 16.51 32.76 1.82
C GLY A 141 17.72 33.70 1.77
N VAL A 142 17.65 34.86 2.43
CA VAL A 142 18.69 35.90 2.31
C VAL A 142 19.04 36.53 3.65
N TRP A 143 20.30 36.96 3.75
CA TRP A 143 20.78 37.83 4.82
C TRP A 143 20.37 39.29 4.56
N LYS A 144 19.94 39.99 5.61
CA LYS A 144 19.54 41.40 5.54
C LYS A 144 20.08 42.18 6.73
N ASP A 145 20.65 43.34 6.45
CA ASP A 145 21.05 44.28 7.49
C ASP A 145 19.83 45.04 8.01
N LEU A 146 19.58 44.90 9.31
CA LEU A 146 18.46 45.51 10.01
C LEU A 146 18.97 46.58 10.97
N ALA A 147 18.31 47.74 10.96
CA ALA A 147 18.56 48.77 11.97
C ALA A 147 18.14 48.24 13.35
N ALA A 148 19.01 48.37 14.33
CA ALA A 148 18.78 47.92 15.70
C ALA A 148 19.28 48.99 16.68
N PRO A 149 18.66 50.20 16.72
CA PRO A 149 19.01 51.21 17.72
C PRO A 149 18.80 50.66 19.15
N LEU A 150 19.39 51.32 20.16
CA LEU A 150 19.41 50.78 21.53
C LEU A 150 18.01 50.61 22.16
N ASN A 151 16.97 51.19 21.58
CA ASN A 151 15.57 51.08 22.00
C ASN A 151 14.72 50.12 21.15
N HIS A 152 15.33 49.36 20.23
CA HIS A 152 14.60 48.47 19.31
C HIS A 152 15.30 47.11 19.19
N ILE A 153 14.50 46.04 19.17
CA ILE A 153 14.91 44.67 18.84
C ILE A 153 14.08 44.20 17.65
N ASN A 154 14.74 43.55 16.69
CA ASN A 154 14.12 43.08 15.45
C ASN A 154 13.34 41.79 15.72
N LEU A 155 12.04 41.83 15.44
CA LEU A 155 11.10 40.73 15.65
C LEU A 155 10.26 40.55 14.38
N HIS A 156 10.10 39.31 13.93
CA HIS A 156 9.36 39.02 12.71
C HIS A 156 8.40 37.85 12.89
N VAL A 157 7.24 37.94 12.23
CA VAL A 157 6.23 36.89 12.22
C VAL A 157 6.28 36.17 10.87
N ARG A 158 6.37 34.84 10.91
CA ARG A 158 6.31 33.98 9.74
C ARG A 158 4.87 33.91 9.21
N GLY A 159 4.70 34.00 7.90
CA GLY A 159 3.43 33.71 7.23
C GLY A 159 2.98 32.26 7.44
N GLY A 160 1.68 32.04 7.51
CA GLY A 160 1.06 30.75 7.82
C GLY A 160 0.53 30.65 9.25
N TYR A 161 0.72 31.69 10.09
CA TYR A 161 0.47 31.61 11.52
C TYR A 161 -0.47 32.70 12.05
N ILE A 162 -1.32 32.31 13.00
CA ILE A 162 -2.14 33.22 13.82
C ILE A 162 -1.58 33.24 15.24
N LEU A 163 -1.22 34.42 15.74
CA LEU A 163 -0.68 34.61 17.08
C LEU A 163 -1.68 35.33 17.97
N PRO A 164 -2.15 34.72 19.06
CA PRO A 164 -2.96 35.43 20.05
C PRO A 164 -2.09 36.37 20.87
N PHE A 165 -2.55 37.61 21.04
CA PHE A 165 -1.87 38.60 21.88
C PHE A 165 -2.83 39.30 22.83
N ARG A 166 -2.29 39.66 24.00
CA ARG A 166 -3.03 40.28 25.09
C ARG A 166 -3.24 41.77 24.81
N GLN A 167 -4.45 42.10 24.38
CA GLN A 167 -5.08 43.41 24.49
C GLN A 167 -6.39 43.21 25.28
N ASN A 168 -7.04 44.27 25.77
CA ASN A 168 -8.34 44.11 26.45
C ASN A 168 -9.38 44.84 25.58
N PRO A 169 -10.12 44.14 24.68
CA PRO A 169 -10.23 42.68 24.50
C PRO A 169 -9.05 42.00 23.75
N LEU A 170 -8.90 40.68 23.89
CA LEU A 170 -7.83 39.85 23.30
C LEU A 170 -7.72 40.06 21.78
N GLY A 171 -6.51 40.25 21.27
CA GLY A 171 -6.25 40.47 19.84
C GLY A 171 -5.60 39.26 19.16
N LEU A 172 -5.66 39.21 17.82
CA LEU A 172 -5.00 38.21 16.98
C LEU A 172 -4.11 38.90 15.93
N ILE A 173 -2.89 38.40 15.73
CA ILE A 173 -2.05 38.73 14.57
C ILE A 173 -2.20 37.59 13.57
N ILE A 174 -2.70 37.88 12.37
CA ILE A 174 -2.88 36.90 11.30
C ILE A 174 -1.83 37.19 10.21
N ALA A 175 -0.80 36.36 10.13
CA ALA A 175 0.25 36.48 9.13
C ALA A 175 0.02 35.42 8.03
N LEU A 176 -0.40 35.84 6.83
CA LEU A 176 -0.68 34.92 5.73
C LEU A 176 0.60 34.41 5.06
N ASP A 177 0.63 33.14 4.66
CA ASP A 177 1.73 32.56 3.88
C ASP A 177 1.64 32.86 2.37
N GLU A 178 2.34 32.10 1.54
CA GLU A 178 2.32 32.24 0.08
C GLU A 178 1.01 31.81 -0.57
N ASN A 179 0.28 30.91 0.10
CA ASN A 179 -1.01 30.41 -0.32
C ASN A 179 -2.18 31.27 0.20
N ASN A 180 -1.87 32.37 0.89
CA ASN A 180 -2.83 33.22 1.60
C ASN A 180 -3.55 32.49 2.74
N GLU A 181 -2.86 31.58 3.40
CA GLU A 181 -3.37 30.79 4.51
C GLU A 181 -2.70 31.20 5.82
N ALA A 182 -3.45 31.10 6.92
CA ALA A 182 -2.89 31.19 8.27
C ALA A 182 -3.71 30.36 9.24
N SER A 183 -3.01 29.72 10.19
CA SER A 183 -3.63 28.97 11.27
C SER A 183 -2.94 29.22 12.61
N GLY A 184 -3.69 29.15 13.71
CA GLY A 184 -3.12 29.27 15.04
C GLY A 184 -4.04 28.70 16.10
N GLU A 185 -3.46 28.48 17.28
CA GLU A 185 -4.15 27.88 18.42
C GLU A 185 -3.92 28.74 19.66
N LEU A 186 -4.90 28.73 20.55
CA LEU A 186 -4.84 29.38 21.86
C LEU A 186 -5.18 28.38 22.95
N PHE A 187 -4.30 28.26 23.94
CA PHE A 187 -4.61 27.63 25.22
C PHE A 187 -4.87 28.73 26.26
N TRP A 188 -5.97 28.58 27.01
CA TRP A 188 -6.37 29.49 28.07
C TRP A 188 -6.98 28.72 29.23
N ASP A 189 -6.54 29.01 30.45
CA ASP A 189 -7.04 28.45 31.70
C ASP A 189 -7.19 29.53 32.78
N ASP A 190 -7.43 29.11 34.02
CA ASP A 190 -7.59 30.00 35.17
C ASP A 190 -6.27 30.51 35.77
N GLY A 191 -5.12 30.01 35.28
CA GLY A 191 -3.78 30.37 35.74
C GLY A 191 -3.43 29.94 37.17
N GLU A 192 -4.31 29.22 37.88
CA GLU A 192 -4.12 28.83 39.28
C GLU A 192 -4.21 27.31 39.51
N SER A 193 -5.05 26.60 38.75
CA SER A 193 -5.32 25.18 38.99
C SER A 193 -4.26 24.26 38.37
N ILE A 194 -3.85 23.23 39.11
CA ILE A 194 -2.93 22.16 38.67
C ILE A 194 -3.76 20.85 38.71
N GLY A 195 -3.83 20.07 37.62
CA GLY A 195 -4.80 18.96 37.37
C GLY A 195 -5.11 18.02 38.56
N GLU A 196 -6.28 17.40 38.70
CA GLU A 196 -6.94 16.44 37.79
C GLU A 196 -8.49 16.52 37.85
N SER A 197 -9.03 17.57 38.48
CA SER A 197 -10.46 17.70 38.77
C SER A 197 -11.01 19.11 38.53
N VAL A 198 -10.60 19.73 37.43
CA VAL A 198 -11.23 20.97 36.94
C VAL A 198 -12.14 20.61 35.77
N MET A 199 -13.43 20.95 35.92
CA MET A 199 -14.41 20.99 34.84
C MET A 199 -13.75 21.57 33.58
N ARG A 200 -13.57 20.76 32.53
CA ARG A 200 -12.90 21.15 31.28
C ARG A 200 -13.69 22.23 30.53
N MET A 201 -13.54 23.48 30.95
CA MET A 201 -13.86 24.66 30.14
C MET A 201 -12.57 25.16 29.47
N CYS A 202 -11.87 24.26 28.77
CA CYS A 202 -10.75 24.60 27.90
C CYS A 202 -11.32 25.06 26.55
N CYS A 203 -11.22 26.36 26.23
CA CYS A 203 -11.50 26.85 24.88
C CYS A 203 -10.20 26.84 24.07
N LEU A 204 -9.98 25.79 23.27
CA LEU A 204 -8.94 25.81 22.25
C LEU A 204 -9.53 26.48 20.99
N LEU A 205 -9.27 27.77 20.80
CA LEU A 205 -9.73 28.51 19.63
C LEU A 205 -8.73 28.28 18.49
N ARG A 206 -9.16 27.60 17.41
CA ARG A 206 -8.36 27.40 16.20
C ARG A 206 -9.00 28.15 15.04
N LEU A 207 -8.43 29.28 14.65
CA LEU A 207 -8.84 30.00 13.43
C LEU A 207 -8.03 29.46 12.25
N CYS A 208 -8.70 29.19 11.13
CA CYS A 208 -8.07 28.85 9.85
C CYS A 208 -8.71 29.73 8.77
N VAL A 209 -7.89 30.50 8.04
CA VAL A 209 -8.33 31.27 6.88
C VAL A 209 -7.74 30.60 5.64
N MET A 210 -8.57 30.09 4.74
CA MET A 210 -8.17 29.54 3.44
C MET A 210 -8.90 30.31 2.32
N ALA A 211 -8.18 30.79 1.31
CA ALA A 211 -8.79 31.45 0.15
C ALA A 211 -8.04 31.09 -1.16
N PRO A 212 -8.70 30.42 -2.13
CA PRO A 212 -8.09 30.13 -3.43
C PRO A 212 -7.91 31.40 -4.29
N TYR A 213 -6.83 31.42 -5.08
CA TYR A 213 -6.45 32.53 -5.99
C TYR A 213 -7.57 32.94 -6.99
N SER A 214 -8.50 32.03 -7.32
CA SER A 214 -9.57 32.26 -8.30
C SER A 214 -10.72 33.13 -7.79
N TYR A 215 -10.96 33.18 -6.47
CA TYR A 215 -12.15 33.84 -5.90
C TYR A 215 -12.04 35.37 -5.82
N TRP A 216 -10.84 35.94 -5.88
CA TRP A 216 -10.64 37.39 -5.79
C TRP A 216 -10.94 38.14 -7.10
N SER A 217 -10.97 37.44 -8.24
CA SER A 217 -11.32 38.04 -9.53
C SER A 217 -12.81 38.41 -9.64
N CYS A 218 -13.70 37.72 -8.89
CA CYS A 218 -15.16 37.93 -8.93
C CYS A 218 -15.72 38.85 -7.82
N ILE A 219 -14.92 39.23 -6.83
CA ILE A 219 -15.38 40.01 -5.65
C ILE A 219 -14.91 41.47 -5.70
N CYS A 220 -14.37 41.92 -6.84
CA CYS A 220 -14.04 43.33 -7.04
C CYS A 220 -15.32 44.15 -7.33
N GLY A 221 -15.79 44.92 -6.34
CA GLY A 221 -16.68 46.06 -6.56
C GLY A 221 -18.06 46.06 -5.88
N ARG A 222 -18.36 45.15 -4.93
CA ARG A 222 -19.65 45.19 -4.20
C ARG A 222 -19.49 45.04 -2.69
N LYS A 223 -20.32 45.78 -1.94
CA LYS A 223 -20.58 45.51 -0.51
C LYS A 223 -21.19 44.12 -0.40
N ILE A 224 -20.54 43.22 0.34
CA ILE A 224 -21.10 41.89 0.65
C ILE A 224 -21.77 41.98 2.03
N PRO A 225 -23.07 41.65 2.14
CA PRO A 225 -23.71 41.50 3.44
C PRO A 225 -23.27 40.17 4.08
N GLY A 226 -22.77 40.25 5.31
CA GLY A 226 -22.56 39.10 6.20
C GLY A 226 -23.46 39.24 7.42
N THR A 227 -23.84 38.13 8.04
CA THR A 227 -24.70 38.11 9.23
C THR A 227 -23.96 37.37 10.34
N VAL A 228 -23.84 37.99 11.51
CA VAL A 228 -23.36 37.34 12.73
C VAL A 228 -24.58 37.06 13.60
N THR A 229 -24.77 35.80 13.99
CA THR A 229 -25.89 35.39 14.86
C THR A 229 -25.35 34.70 16.10
N SER A 230 -25.90 35.07 17.27
CA SER A 230 -25.76 34.32 18.53
C SER A 230 -27.14 33.87 19.01
N PRO A 231 -27.25 32.83 19.86
CA PRO A 231 -28.53 32.44 20.44
C PRO A 231 -28.98 33.51 21.45
N GLY A 232 -29.86 34.43 21.05
CA GLY A 232 -30.54 35.36 21.96
C GLY A 232 -30.35 36.86 21.73
N LEU A 233 -29.61 37.29 20.70
CA LEU A 233 -29.51 38.70 20.30
C LEU A 233 -29.87 38.89 18.82
N CYS A 234 -30.50 40.03 18.51
CA CYS A 234 -30.93 40.37 17.15
C CYS A 234 -29.72 40.45 16.18
N PRO A 235 -29.89 40.05 14.90
CA PRO A 235 -28.80 40.07 13.93
C PRO A 235 -28.27 41.50 13.72
N ALA A 236 -26.97 41.70 13.99
CA ALA A 236 -26.28 42.94 13.67
C ALA A 236 -25.83 42.91 12.21
N LYS A 237 -26.21 43.94 11.44
CA LYS A 237 -25.67 44.17 10.09
C LYS A 237 -24.38 44.97 10.22
N GLU A 238 -23.24 44.33 9.98
CA GLU A 238 -21.94 45.01 9.94
C GLU A 238 -21.42 45.19 8.52
N PHE A 239 -20.61 46.23 8.31
CA PHE A 239 -20.08 46.62 7.01
C PHE A 239 -18.59 46.30 6.91
N PHE A 240 -18.23 45.47 5.93
CA PHE A 240 -16.84 45.18 5.59
C PHE A 240 -16.23 46.34 4.77
N LEU A 241 -15.13 46.93 5.26
CA LEU A 241 -14.34 47.94 4.53
C LEU A 241 -13.04 47.31 4.02
N CYS A 242 -12.89 47.24 2.70
CA CYS A 242 -11.71 46.71 2.04
C CYS A 242 -10.81 47.86 1.56
N PHE A 243 -9.54 47.88 1.97
CA PHE A 243 -8.54 48.85 1.49
C PHE A 243 -7.66 48.22 0.40
N PRO A 244 -7.71 48.70 -0.85
CA PRO A 244 -7.09 48.05 -2.01
C PRO A 244 -5.55 48.07 -2.05
N LEU A 245 -4.89 48.78 -1.13
CA LEU A 245 -3.43 48.90 -1.08
C LEU A 245 -2.77 48.12 0.08
N LEU A 246 -3.56 47.57 1.00
CA LEU A 246 -3.05 46.95 2.23
C LEU A 246 -3.32 45.46 2.34
N GLN A 247 -4.19 44.86 1.50
CA GLN A 247 -4.52 43.42 1.53
C GLN A 247 -4.80 42.88 2.95
N VAL A 248 -5.43 43.69 3.81
CA VAL A 248 -5.90 43.32 5.15
C VAL A 248 -7.42 43.53 5.19
N ALA A 249 -8.15 42.53 5.70
CA ALA A 249 -9.52 42.72 6.18
C ALA A 249 -9.46 43.05 7.67
N ILE A 250 -9.87 44.25 8.04
CA ILE A 250 -10.00 44.65 9.44
C ILE A 250 -11.45 44.41 9.84
N ILE A 251 -11.68 43.44 10.70
CA ILE A 251 -12.97 43.27 11.38
C ILE A 251 -12.84 44.00 12.72
N THR A 252 -13.39 45.21 12.79
CA THR A 252 -13.43 46.02 14.03
C THR A 252 -14.81 45.98 14.64
N GLU A 253 -14.88 46.21 15.95
CA GLU A 253 -16.13 46.31 16.74
C GLU A 253 -16.86 45.00 17.04
N ILE A 254 -16.24 43.83 16.82
CA ILE A 254 -16.82 42.56 17.27
C ILE A 254 -16.83 42.50 18.80
N SER A 255 -18.02 42.57 19.38
CA SER A 255 -18.23 42.37 20.82
C SER A 255 -18.43 40.88 21.12
N LEU A 256 -17.33 40.11 21.09
CA LEU A 256 -17.35 38.68 21.41
C LEU A 256 -17.28 38.48 22.92
N VAL A 257 -18.23 37.71 23.47
CA VAL A 257 -18.20 37.25 24.86
C VAL A 257 -17.47 35.92 24.92
N LEU A 258 -16.39 35.85 25.70
CA LEU A 258 -15.66 34.60 25.97
C LEU A 258 -16.61 33.59 26.63
N GLY A 259 -16.82 32.44 25.97
CA GLY A 259 -17.69 31.35 26.44
C GLY A 259 -18.99 31.16 25.67
N GLU A 260 -19.32 32.05 24.72
CA GLU A 260 -20.49 31.95 23.83
C GLU A 260 -20.08 31.42 22.44
N GLU A 261 -20.97 30.65 21.79
CA GLU A 261 -20.77 30.13 20.42
C GLU A 261 -21.30 31.14 19.39
N TYR A 262 -20.48 31.48 18.38
CA TYR A 262 -20.83 32.37 17.28
C TYR A 262 -20.53 31.69 15.93
N THR A 263 -21.44 31.82 14.97
CA THR A 263 -21.27 31.26 13.61
C THR A 263 -21.13 32.39 12.58
N VAL A 264 -20.14 32.29 11.71
CA VAL A 264 -19.93 33.19 10.57
C VAL A 264 -20.12 32.36 9.30
N GLU A 265 -21.16 32.65 8.52
CA GLU A 265 -21.51 31.89 7.32
C GLU A 265 -21.19 32.63 6.00
N TRP A 266 -20.76 31.86 5.00
CA TRP A 266 -20.70 32.29 3.58
C TRP A 266 -20.93 31.09 2.65
N ASN A 267 -21.42 31.33 1.43
CA ASN A 267 -21.72 30.26 0.45
C ASN A 267 -20.47 29.76 -0.29
N THR A 268 -20.30 28.43 -0.40
CA THR A 268 -19.20 27.75 -1.13
C THR A 268 -19.77 26.80 -2.21
N ILE A 269 -19.14 26.72 -3.39
CA ILE A 269 -19.52 25.83 -4.51
C ILE A 269 -18.55 24.63 -4.54
N ILE A 270 -19.06 23.39 -4.47
CA ILE A 270 -18.29 22.13 -4.52
C ILE A 270 -18.44 21.52 -5.93
N ARG A 271 -17.35 21.00 -6.51
CA ARG A 271 -17.38 20.32 -7.83
C ARG A 271 -18.11 18.98 -7.74
N ASP A 272 -18.80 18.57 -8.81
CA ASP A 272 -19.58 17.32 -8.82
C ASP A 272 -18.74 16.08 -8.50
N GLU A 273 -17.48 16.06 -8.96
CA GLU A 273 -16.58 14.93 -8.76
C GLU A 273 -16.02 14.86 -7.32
N GLU A 274 -16.14 15.93 -6.53
CA GLU A 274 -15.70 16.01 -5.12
C GLU A 274 -16.83 15.72 -4.12
N LYS A 275 -18.05 15.50 -4.62
CA LYS A 275 -19.20 15.17 -3.79
C LYS A 275 -19.01 13.78 -3.18
N ILE A 276 -19.38 13.62 -1.91
CA ILE A 276 -19.30 12.34 -1.21
C ILE A 276 -20.71 11.89 -0.90
N ASP A 277 -21.10 10.74 -1.43
CA ASP A 277 -22.42 10.17 -1.20
C ASP A 277 -22.71 10.00 0.31
N CYS A 278 -23.70 10.75 0.80
CA CYS A 278 -24.15 10.70 2.20
C CYS A 278 -25.34 9.73 2.40
N TYR A 279 -25.90 9.14 1.33
CA TYR A 279 -26.97 8.15 1.38
C TYR A 279 -26.63 6.90 0.54
N PRO A 280 -25.56 6.17 0.91
CA PRO A 280 -25.17 4.93 0.22
C PRO A 280 -26.04 3.72 0.60
N ASP A 281 -27.06 3.92 1.44
CA ASP A 281 -27.93 2.88 1.95
C ASP A 281 -28.82 2.32 0.83
N GLU A 282 -29.08 1.01 0.89
CA GLU A 282 -29.91 0.29 -0.09
C GLU A 282 -31.31 0.90 -0.27
N HIS A 283 -31.89 1.47 0.79
CA HIS A 283 -33.25 2.01 0.79
C HIS A 283 -33.36 3.34 1.54
N GLY A 284 -34.29 4.19 1.08
CA GLY A 284 -34.73 5.39 1.79
C GLY A 284 -34.06 6.69 1.37
N ALA A 285 -33.30 6.71 0.29
CA ALA A 285 -32.79 7.95 -0.29
C ALA A 285 -33.98 8.84 -0.70
N SER A 286 -34.08 10.02 -0.09
CA SER A 286 -35.06 11.05 -0.42
C SER A 286 -34.56 12.40 0.08
N GLU A 287 -35.03 13.49 -0.54
CA GLU A 287 -34.68 14.86 -0.12
C GLU A 287 -34.88 15.07 1.38
N ALA A 288 -36.02 14.61 1.92
CA ALA A 288 -36.33 14.72 3.34
C ALA A 288 -35.33 13.97 4.23
N ASN A 289 -34.99 12.72 3.88
CA ASN A 289 -34.05 11.91 4.66
C ASN A 289 -32.60 12.40 4.51
N CYS A 290 -32.24 12.95 3.35
CA CYS A 290 -30.96 13.60 3.10
C CYS A 290 -30.79 14.83 4.01
N ILE A 291 -31.76 15.75 3.99
CA ILE A 291 -31.73 16.95 4.82
C ILE A 291 -31.70 16.59 6.30
N ALA A 292 -32.45 15.55 6.71
CA ALA A 292 -32.43 15.05 8.09
C ALA A 292 -31.06 14.53 8.55
N ARG A 293 -30.17 14.13 7.64
CA ARG A 293 -28.78 13.71 7.93
C ARG A 293 -27.80 14.88 8.00
N GLY A 294 -28.26 16.12 7.81
CA GLY A 294 -27.37 17.27 7.62
C GLY A 294 -26.64 17.16 6.28
N CYS A 295 -27.37 16.82 5.22
CA CYS A 295 -26.85 16.79 3.86
C CYS A 295 -27.72 17.64 2.93
N ALA A 296 -27.14 18.17 1.87
CA ALA A 296 -27.77 18.98 0.85
C ALA A 296 -28.10 18.09 -0.33
N TRP A 297 -29.29 18.29 -0.87
CA TRP A 297 -29.85 17.50 -1.95
C TRP A 297 -29.81 18.30 -3.24
N GLU A 298 -29.12 17.79 -4.24
CA GLU A 298 -29.06 18.38 -5.58
C GLU A 298 -29.19 17.28 -6.64
N VAL A 299 -30.13 17.44 -7.57
CA VAL A 299 -30.30 16.49 -8.67
C VAL A 299 -29.33 16.86 -9.78
N THR A 300 -28.40 15.95 -10.12
CA THR A 300 -27.45 16.14 -11.22
C THR A 300 -27.88 15.34 -12.46
N SER A 301 -27.57 15.86 -13.64
CA SER A 301 -27.95 15.27 -14.94
C SER A 301 -26.83 14.46 -15.59
N LEU A 302 -25.90 13.89 -14.81
CA LEU A 302 -24.82 13.06 -15.36
C LEU A 302 -25.39 11.72 -15.85
N SER A 303 -25.31 11.51 -17.16
CA SER A 303 -26.17 10.62 -17.95
C SER A 303 -25.68 9.17 -18.10
N GLU A 304 -25.14 8.55 -17.06
CA GLU A 304 -24.68 7.13 -17.14
C GLU A 304 -25.13 6.22 -15.99
N PHE A 305 -26.07 6.65 -15.14
CA PHE A 305 -26.64 5.79 -14.09
C PHE A 305 -28.15 5.56 -14.28
N ASP A 306 -28.55 4.29 -14.26
CA ASP A 306 -29.94 3.86 -14.05
C ASP A 306 -30.35 3.90 -12.55
N THR A 307 -29.55 4.59 -11.73
CA THR A 307 -29.89 4.96 -10.34
C THR A 307 -29.43 6.39 -10.11
N VAL A 308 -30.37 7.26 -9.75
CA VAL A 308 -30.15 8.70 -9.60
C VAL A 308 -29.00 8.96 -8.61
N ILE A 309 -27.85 9.44 -9.10
CA ILE A 309 -26.81 10.00 -8.21
C ILE A 309 -27.29 11.40 -7.81
N GLU A 310 -28.06 11.43 -6.72
CA GLU A 310 -28.49 12.65 -6.06
C GLU A 310 -27.32 13.16 -5.24
N ALA A 311 -26.73 14.26 -5.70
CA ALA A 311 -25.56 14.88 -5.11
C ALA A 311 -25.86 15.22 -3.65
N LEU A 312 -25.31 14.42 -2.74
CA LEU A 312 -25.45 14.60 -1.31
C LEU A 312 -24.25 15.38 -0.75
N ILE A 313 -24.43 16.66 -0.45
CA ILE A 313 -23.39 17.50 0.16
C ILE A 313 -23.58 17.46 1.68
N VAL A 314 -22.69 16.90 2.49
CA VAL A 314 -22.82 17.05 3.96
C VAL A 314 -22.78 18.54 4.34
N LYS A 315 -23.92 19.10 4.75
CA LYS A 315 -24.06 20.36 5.50
C LYS A 315 -24.21 19.98 6.96
N TYR A 316 -23.13 20.01 7.73
CA TYR A 316 -23.25 19.81 9.17
C TYR A 316 -24.27 20.81 9.74
N ASP A 317 -25.33 20.30 10.37
CA ASP A 317 -26.11 21.06 11.33
C ASP A 317 -26.38 20.20 12.58
N GLU A 318 -26.17 20.84 13.73
CA GLU A 318 -26.46 20.43 15.11
C GLU A 318 -25.89 19.09 15.65
N PHE A 319 -24.56 19.04 15.85
CA PHE A 319 -24.05 18.45 17.10
C PHE A 319 -23.78 19.58 18.08
N ARG A 320 -24.64 19.71 19.09
CA ARG A 320 -24.40 20.56 20.25
C ARG A 320 -22.99 20.30 20.81
N SER A 321 -22.24 21.38 20.97
CA SER A 321 -20.92 21.52 21.58
C SER A 321 -19.69 21.30 20.68
N LYS A 322 -18.93 22.40 20.54
CA LYS A 322 -17.52 22.52 20.12
C LYS A 322 -17.29 22.50 18.60
N CYS A 323 -16.70 23.59 18.07
CA CYS A 323 -15.99 23.59 16.78
C CYS A 323 -15.00 22.40 16.73
N LYS A 324 -15.42 21.29 16.14
CA LYS A 324 -14.53 20.18 15.79
C LYS A 324 -14.08 20.39 14.36
N MET A 325 -12.80 20.74 14.24
CA MET A 325 -12.00 20.62 13.03
C MET A 325 -12.25 19.25 12.40
N MET A 326 -12.43 19.20 11.08
CA MET A 326 -12.51 17.93 10.35
C MET A 326 -11.24 17.14 10.70
N LEU A 327 -11.38 15.96 11.30
CA LEU A 327 -10.25 15.08 11.57
C LEU A 327 -9.77 14.57 10.20
N PHE A 328 -8.57 14.95 9.79
CA PHE A 328 -7.98 14.47 8.55
C PHE A 328 -6.55 13.99 8.77
N PHE A 329 -6.13 13.06 7.92
CA PHE A 329 -4.80 12.51 7.87
C PHE A 329 -4.20 12.86 6.50
N ASP A 330 -3.00 13.44 6.52
CA ASP A 330 -2.17 13.66 5.34
C ASP A 330 -0.91 12.81 5.49
N VAL A 331 -0.64 11.97 4.49
CA VAL A 331 0.64 11.28 4.34
C VAL A 331 1.28 11.78 3.05
N SER A 332 2.46 12.36 3.15
CA SER A 332 3.18 12.96 2.03
C SER A 332 4.55 12.31 1.83
N LEU A 333 4.93 12.05 0.57
CA LEU A 333 6.26 11.53 0.22
C LEU A 333 7.27 12.67 0.24
N LYS A 334 8.33 12.53 1.03
CA LYS A 334 9.44 13.49 1.12
C LYS A 334 10.65 12.98 0.34
N SER A 335 10.61 13.00 -1.00
CA SER A 335 11.75 12.53 -1.82
C SER A 335 12.74 13.65 -2.20
N THR A 336 12.25 14.86 -2.52
CA THR A 336 13.04 16.10 -2.69
C THR A 336 12.17 17.33 -2.36
N TYR A 337 12.78 18.44 -1.95
CA TYR A 337 12.09 19.61 -1.37
C TYR A 337 11.15 20.38 -2.33
N HIS A 338 11.08 19.99 -3.61
CA HIS A 338 10.30 20.70 -4.63
C HIS A 338 9.00 20.00 -5.04
N ASP A 339 8.79 18.72 -4.70
CA ASP A 339 7.58 17.97 -5.02
C ASP A 339 7.06 17.22 -3.78
N LEU A 340 6.29 17.91 -2.93
CA LEU A 340 5.49 17.27 -1.89
C LEU A 340 4.30 16.56 -2.54
N LYS A 341 4.47 15.28 -2.87
CA LYS A 341 3.39 14.45 -3.40
C LYS A 341 2.59 13.86 -2.23
N ARG A 342 1.36 14.33 -2.04
CA ARG A 342 0.40 13.73 -1.10
C ARG A 342 0.03 12.33 -1.57
N ILE A 343 0.25 11.34 -0.74
CA ILE A 343 -0.03 9.92 -0.99
C ILE A 343 -1.37 9.51 -0.38
N TRP A 344 -1.71 10.11 0.76
CA TRP A 344 -3.01 9.97 1.40
C TRP A 344 -3.49 11.35 1.83
N ASP A 345 -4.71 11.72 1.46
CA ASP A 345 -5.31 13.00 1.84
C ASP A 345 -6.78 12.78 2.19
N SER A 346 -7.07 12.62 3.48
CA SER A 346 -8.44 12.43 3.96
C SER A 346 -9.19 13.74 4.20
N GLN A 347 -8.75 14.87 3.62
CA GLN A 347 -9.47 16.14 3.65
C GLN A 347 -10.65 16.18 2.66
N LEU A 348 -11.38 15.07 2.57
CA LEU A 348 -12.67 14.95 1.91
C LEU A 348 -13.76 14.84 2.97
N LEU A 349 -14.96 15.31 2.64
CA LEU A 349 -16.10 15.25 3.54
C LEU A 349 -16.56 13.81 3.78
N GLY A 350 -17.45 13.63 4.76
CA GLY A 350 -18.15 12.37 4.98
C GLY A 350 -17.47 11.40 5.95
N PHE A 351 -16.42 11.79 6.67
CA PHE A 351 -15.90 10.96 7.77
C PHE A 351 -17.02 10.64 8.77
N THR A 352 -17.27 9.35 9.02
CA THR A 352 -18.27 8.86 9.98
C THR A 352 -17.62 7.76 10.80
N PHE A 353 -17.86 7.75 12.12
CA PHE A 353 -17.36 6.69 12.99
C PHE A 353 -18.44 6.31 14.01
N ASN A 354 -19.19 5.27 13.71
CA ASN A 354 -20.22 4.67 14.55
C ASN A 354 -19.91 3.18 14.76
N ASP A 355 -20.52 2.59 15.78
CA ASP A 355 -20.27 1.18 16.21
C ASP A 355 -20.36 0.16 15.06
N MET A 356 -21.34 0.34 14.16
CA MET A 356 -21.56 -0.53 13.00
C MET A 356 -21.50 0.20 11.65
N PHE A 357 -20.92 1.40 11.61
CA PHE A 357 -20.72 2.13 10.36
C PHE A 357 -19.57 3.13 10.49
N ILE A 358 -18.46 2.83 9.81
CA ILE A 358 -17.30 3.70 9.72
C ILE A 358 -17.07 4.03 8.25
N ARG A 359 -16.82 5.31 7.95
CA ARG A 359 -16.53 5.81 6.60
C ARG A 359 -15.34 6.75 6.63
N ILE A 360 -14.40 6.56 5.71
CA ILE A 360 -13.28 7.47 5.49
C ILE A 360 -12.98 7.56 3.99
N SER A 361 -12.72 8.78 3.52
CA SER A 361 -12.38 9.06 2.13
C SER A 361 -10.94 9.56 2.03
N THR A 362 -10.28 9.33 0.91
CA THR A 362 -8.94 9.84 0.62
C THR A 362 -8.81 10.24 -0.86
N ARG A 363 -8.16 11.37 -1.14
CA ARG A 363 -7.74 11.72 -2.50
C ARG A 363 -6.54 10.88 -2.89
N LEU A 364 -6.55 10.35 -4.10
CA LEU A 364 -5.46 9.54 -4.62
C LEU A 364 -4.45 10.44 -5.37
N PRO A 365 -3.14 10.16 -5.28
CA PRO A 365 -2.10 10.91 -5.98
C PRO A 365 -2.16 10.80 -7.51
N SER A 366 -2.92 9.85 -8.05
CA SER A 366 -3.00 9.58 -9.49
C SER A 366 -4.27 8.81 -9.85
N LYS A 367 -4.54 8.68 -11.16
CA LYS A 367 -5.64 7.86 -11.69
C LYS A 367 -5.30 6.37 -11.84
N TYR A 368 -4.13 5.93 -11.36
CA TYR A 368 -3.65 4.55 -11.49
C TYR A 368 -3.71 3.88 -10.13
N ILE A 369 -4.58 2.87 -10.02
CA ILE A 369 -4.80 2.08 -8.81
C ILE A 369 -5.09 0.63 -9.22
N TYR A 370 -4.61 -0.31 -8.40
CA TYR A 370 -4.61 -1.75 -8.70
C TYR A 370 -4.96 -2.54 -7.41
N GLY A 371 -5.54 -3.74 -7.53
CA GLY A 371 -5.92 -4.61 -6.41
C GLY A 371 -7.40 -4.55 -6.01
N PHE A 372 -7.67 -4.76 -4.71
CA PHE A 372 -8.98 -4.80 -4.01
C PHE A 372 -9.78 -6.11 -4.10
N GLY A 373 -9.90 -6.81 -2.97
CA GLY A 373 -10.77 -7.99 -2.80
C GLY A 373 -10.47 -9.18 -3.71
N GLU A 374 -11.28 -10.22 -3.58
CA GLU A 374 -11.44 -11.26 -4.60
C GLU A 374 -12.74 -10.96 -5.35
N ASN A 375 -12.63 -10.26 -6.47
CA ASN A 375 -13.74 -9.87 -7.33
C ASN A 375 -13.34 -10.06 -8.80
N GLU A 376 -14.30 -10.33 -9.69
CA GLU A 376 -14.02 -10.34 -11.13
C GLU A 376 -13.91 -8.90 -11.64
N HIS A 377 -12.69 -8.56 -11.99
CA HIS A 377 -12.31 -7.25 -12.49
C HIS A 377 -12.09 -7.31 -14.00
N THR A 378 -12.63 -6.34 -14.74
CA THR A 378 -12.57 -6.33 -16.22
C THR A 378 -11.22 -5.92 -16.80
N ALA A 379 -10.42 -5.17 -16.04
CA ALA A 379 -9.05 -4.77 -16.36
C ALA A 379 -8.21 -4.82 -15.08
N PHE A 380 -6.87 -4.81 -15.15
CA PHE A 380 -5.99 -4.81 -13.97
C PHE A 380 -5.98 -3.45 -13.24
N LYS A 381 -5.95 -2.35 -14.00
CA LYS A 381 -6.17 -0.99 -13.48
C LYS A 381 -7.64 -0.78 -13.17
N ARG A 382 -7.97 -0.20 -12.01
CA ARG A 382 -9.37 0.09 -11.65
C ARG A 382 -9.91 1.28 -12.45
N ASP A 383 -11.17 1.18 -12.85
CA ASP A 383 -11.94 2.33 -13.29
C ASP A 383 -12.34 3.18 -12.07
N LEU A 384 -12.10 4.49 -12.18
CA LEU A 384 -12.41 5.47 -11.13
C LEU A 384 -13.76 6.15 -11.34
N ASN A 385 -14.51 5.78 -12.38
CA ASN A 385 -15.80 6.38 -12.68
C ASN A 385 -16.93 5.80 -11.82
N TRP A 386 -16.96 6.15 -10.54
CA TRP A 386 -18.10 5.90 -9.65
C TRP A 386 -18.48 4.41 -9.51
N HIS A 387 -17.47 3.56 -9.30
CA HIS A 387 -17.67 2.13 -9.07
C HIS A 387 -17.52 1.78 -7.59
N THR A 388 -18.49 1.03 -7.07
CA THR A 388 -18.44 0.44 -5.72
C THR A 388 -18.17 -1.06 -5.81
N TRP A 389 -17.25 -1.56 -4.97
CA TRP A 389 -16.91 -2.98 -4.87
C TRP A 389 -17.09 -3.46 -3.44
N GLY A 390 -17.91 -4.50 -3.26
CA GLY A 390 -18.07 -5.19 -1.99
C GLY A 390 -16.88 -6.12 -1.73
N MET A 391 -16.46 -6.20 -0.46
CA MET A 391 -15.41 -7.11 0.00
C MET A 391 -15.94 -7.87 1.20
N PHE A 392 -16.36 -9.10 0.93
CA PHE A 392 -16.84 -10.04 1.92
C PHE A 392 -16.70 -11.46 1.35
N SER A 393 -16.16 -12.39 2.14
CA SER A 393 -16.00 -13.77 1.71
C SER A 393 -17.38 -14.35 1.36
N ARG A 394 -17.57 -14.73 0.11
CA ARG A 394 -18.84 -15.29 -0.38
C ARG A 394 -18.54 -16.37 -1.39
N ASP A 395 -19.21 -17.50 -1.26
CA ASP A 395 -19.27 -18.51 -2.30
C ASP A 395 -20.18 -17.99 -3.43
N GLU A 396 -19.58 -17.24 -4.36
CA GLU A 396 -20.21 -16.76 -5.58
C GLU A 396 -19.23 -16.98 -6.74
N PRO A 397 -19.67 -17.58 -7.85
CA PRO A 397 -18.84 -17.67 -9.05
C PRO A 397 -18.40 -16.28 -9.53
N PRO A 398 -17.17 -16.11 -10.06
CA PRO A 398 -16.75 -14.86 -10.67
C PRO A 398 -17.75 -14.38 -11.74
N GLY A 399 -18.17 -13.12 -11.66
CA GLY A 399 -19.11 -12.51 -12.60
C GLY A 399 -19.07 -10.98 -12.58
N VAL A 400 -19.19 -10.36 -13.77
CA VAL A 400 -19.35 -8.90 -13.91
C VAL A 400 -20.79 -8.51 -13.57
N SER A 401 -20.98 -7.76 -12.49
CA SER A 401 -22.25 -7.24 -11.99
C SER A 401 -23.27 -8.29 -11.52
N LYS A 402 -23.29 -8.52 -10.21
CA LYS A 402 -24.55 -8.65 -9.48
C LYS A 402 -24.46 -7.74 -8.28
N GLU A 403 -25.50 -6.93 -8.07
CA GLU A 403 -25.66 -6.17 -6.83
C GLU A 403 -25.49 -7.11 -5.63
N PRO A 404 -24.99 -6.63 -4.48
CA PRO A 404 -24.93 -7.41 -3.26
C PRO A 404 -26.35 -7.62 -2.69
N CYS A 405 -27.19 -8.36 -3.40
CA CYS A 405 -28.45 -8.85 -2.87
C CYS A 405 -28.15 -10.02 -1.92
N GLY A 406 -28.17 -9.74 -0.61
CA GLY A 406 -28.47 -10.76 0.41
C GLY A 406 -27.38 -11.10 1.42
N TYR A 407 -27.64 -10.67 2.65
CA TYR A 407 -27.36 -11.29 3.96
C TYR A 407 -25.90 -11.48 4.45
N VAL A 408 -25.70 -10.99 5.67
CA VAL A 408 -24.46 -10.59 6.36
C VAL A 408 -23.90 -11.72 7.24
N LEU A 409 -22.56 -11.93 7.28
CA LEU A 409 -21.73 -12.17 8.50
C LEU A 409 -20.22 -12.43 8.24
N GLY A 410 -19.41 -11.40 8.45
CA GLY A 410 -18.00 -11.49 8.87
C GLY A 410 -17.79 -10.49 10.01
N ASP A 411 -16.63 -10.51 10.69
CA ASP A 411 -16.38 -9.56 11.79
C ASP A 411 -16.60 -8.11 11.35
N VAL A 412 -16.31 -7.82 10.08
CA VAL A 412 -16.46 -6.51 9.45
C VAL A 412 -16.70 -6.68 7.93
N ILE A 413 -17.80 -6.15 7.40
CA ILE A 413 -18.00 -6.01 5.93
C ILE A 413 -17.39 -4.69 5.49
N ILE A 414 -16.73 -4.70 4.34
CA ILE A 414 -16.13 -3.49 3.75
C ILE A 414 -16.65 -3.35 2.32
N ASP A 415 -16.95 -2.14 1.92
CA ASP A 415 -16.98 -1.77 0.52
C ASP A 415 -16.02 -0.61 0.25
N VAL A 416 -15.66 -0.46 -1.03
CA VAL A 416 -14.85 0.63 -1.53
C VAL A 416 -15.52 1.29 -2.71
N THR A 417 -15.53 2.62 -2.75
CA THR A 417 -16.08 3.40 -3.87
C THR A 417 -14.99 4.26 -4.49
N PHE A 418 -14.79 4.12 -5.79
CA PHE A 418 -13.84 4.90 -6.57
C PHE A 418 -14.53 6.10 -7.23
N GLN A 419 -13.87 7.26 -7.24
CA GLN A 419 -14.42 8.51 -7.76
C GLN A 419 -13.45 9.21 -8.73
N PRO A 420 -13.93 10.01 -9.71
CA PRO A 420 -13.09 10.61 -10.75
C PRO A 420 -12.05 11.66 -10.29
N THR A 421 -12.18 12.22 -9.07
CA THR A 421 -11.33 13.31 -8.53
C THR A 421 -9.89 12.89 -8.18
N PRO A 422 -9.38 11.84 -8.83
CA PRO A 422 -9.30 10.47 -8.29
C PRO A 422 -9.40 10.40 -6.76
N ALA A 423 -10.43 9.74 -6.24
CA ALA A 423 -10.61 9.52 -4.81
C ALA A 423 -11.16 8.12 -4.50
N LEU A 424 -11.00 7.71 -3.25
CA LEU A 424 -11.44 6.42 -2.73
C LEU A 424 -12.15 6.62 -1.41
N THR A 425 -13.32 6.01 -1.26
CA THR A 425 -14.08 5.97 0.00
C THR A 425 -14.19 4.54 0.50
N TYR A 426 -13.71 4.29 1.72
CA TYR A 426 -13.95 3.05 2.44
C TYR A 426 -15.23 3.20 3.28
N ARG A 427 -16.13 2.22 3.23
CA ARG A 427 -17.24 2.09 4.18
C ARG A 427 -17.18 0.71 4.81
N THR A 428 -17.38 0.66 6.11
CA THR A 428 -17.23 -0.59 6.84
C THR A 428 -18.23 -0.73 7.99
N THR A 429 -18.72 -1.95 8.23
CA THR A 429 -19.81 -2.22 9.17
C THR A 429 -19.36 -2.43 10.63
N GLY A 430 -18.11 -2.10 10.97
CA GLY A 430 -17.58 -2.22 12.33
C GLY A 430 -16.06 -2.22 12.37
N GLY A 431 -15.49 -2.57 13.53
CA GLY A 431 -14.04 -2.69 13.72
C GLY A 431 -13.34 -1.36 14.04
N ILE A 432 -12.07 -1.25 13.64
CA ILE A 432 -11.23 -0.04 13.76
C ILE A 432 -10.65 0.33 12.40
N LEU A 433 -10.28 1.60 12.23
CA LEU A 433 -9.49 2.05 11.09
C LEU A 433 -8.00 1.85 11.39
N ASP A 434 -7.42 0.75 10.90
CA ASP A 434 -5.99 0.44 11.03
C ASP A 434 -5.33 0.42 9.64
N PHE A 435 -4.67 1.53 9.27
CA PHE A 435 -4.08 1.73 7.95
C PHE A 435 -2.55 1.62 7.99
N TYR A 436 -1.99 0.82 7.08
CA TYR A 436 -0.56 0.73 6.82
C TYR A 436 -0.27 1.29 5.43
N VAL A 437 0.67 2.24 5.33
CA VAL A 437 1.06 2.87 4.06
C VAL A 437 2.50 2.51 3.73
N PHE A 438 2.69 1.80 2.61
CA PHE A 438 3.99 1.35 2.11
C PHE A 438 4.45 2.24 0.95
N LEU A 439 5.67 2.77 1.04
CA LEU A 439 6.18 3.84 0.15
C LEU A 439 7.41 3.40 -0.66
N GLY A 440 7.55 2.11 -0.94
CA GLY A 440 8.58 1.58 -1.82
C GLY A 440 8.66 2.37 -3.14
N PRO A 441 9.86 2.76 -3.61
CA PRO A 441 10.01 3.59 -4.80
C PRO A 441 9.63 2.86 -6.11
N THR A 442 9.51 1.54 -6.07
CA THR A 442 9.04 0.70 -7.18
C THR A 442 7.86 -0.16 -6.72
N PRO A 443 6.97 -0.60 -7.64
CA PRO A 443 5.86 -1.49 -7.32
C PRO A 443 6.32 -2.78 -6.63
N GLU A 444 7.45 -3.33 -7.07
CA GLU A 444 8.02 -4.54 -6.46
C GLU A 444 8.40 -4.30 -5.00
N LEU A 445 9.06 -3.18 -4.67
CA LEU A 445 9.41 -2.83 -3.29
C LEU A 445 8.17 -2.57 -2.41
N VAL A 446 7.09 -2.01 -2.99
CA VAL A 446 5.81 -1.87 -2.28
C VAL A 446 5.23 -3.24 -1.93
N THR A 447 5.26 -4.20 -2.87
CA THR A 447 4.81 -5.57 -2.60
C THR A 447 5.66 -6.25 -1.53
N GLN A 448 6.98 -6.11 -1.58
CA GLN A 448 7.89 -6.69 -0.58
C GLN A 448 7.57 -6.18 0.83
N GLN A 449 7.42 -4.85 0.99
CA GLN A 449 7.03 -4.23 2.25
C GLN A 449 5.65 -4.69 2.74
N TYR A 450 4.69 -4.82 1.83
CA TYR A 450 3.36 -5.34 2.15
C TYR A 450 3.43 -6.79 2.68
N THR A 451 4.20 -7.66 2.02
CA THR A 451 4.34 -9.07 2.44
C THR A 451 5.17 -9.23 3.72
N GLU A 452 6.10 -8.32 4.01
CA GLU A 452 6.86 -8.31 5.27
C GLU A 452 5.92 -8.15 6.48
N VAL A 453 4.86 -7.34 6.34
CA VAL A 453 3.84 -7.14 7.38
C VAL A 453 2.75 -8.22 7.33
N GLY A 454 2.24 -8.55 6.14
CA GLY A 454 1.14 -9.50 5.93
C GLY A 454 1.52 -10.97 6.14
N GLY A 455 2.82 -11.29 6.13
CA GLY A 455 3.36 -12.65 6.14
C GLY A 455 3.87 -13.04 4.76
N GLU A 456 5.07 -13.63 4.73
CA GLU A 456 5.72 -14.06 3.50
C GLU A 456 4.95 -15.20 2.82
N SER A 457 5.06 -15.27 1.49
CA SER A 457 4.48 -16.36 0.70
C SER A 457 5.06 -17.70 1.15
N VAL A 458 4.22 -18.73 1.26
CA VAL A 458 4.70 -20.08 1.57
C VAL A 458 5.49 -20.62 0.39
N SER A 459 6.71 -21.14 0.63
CA SER A 459 7.48 -21.83 -0.40
C SER A 459 6.67 -23.01 -0.97
N PRO A 460 6.29 -23.00 -2.25
CA PRO A 460 5.48 -24.05 -2.85
C PRO A 460 6.31 -25.30 -3.07
N LEU A 461 5.90 -26.38 -2.42
CA LEU A 461 6.36 -27.72 -2.69
C LEU A 461 5.84 -28.17 -4.08
N GLY A 462 6.64 -27.94 -5.13
CA GLY A 462 6.48 -28.46 -6.50
C GLY A 462 5.33 -27.85 -7.33
N ALA A 463 5.54 -27.67 -8.64
CA ALA A 463 4.50 -27.24 -9.58
C ALA A 463 3.40 -28.30 -9.70
N ARG A 464 2.12 -27.89 -9.62
CA ARG A 464 0.96 -28.79 -9.49
C ARG A 464 -0.03 -28.55 -10.62
N LEU A 465 -0.39 -29.62 -11.34
CA LEU A 465 -1.47 -29.64 -12.34
C LEU A 465 -2.27 -30.93 -12.17
N SER A 466 -3.59 -30.86 -12.36
CA SER A 466 -4.59 -31.92 -12.21
C SER A 466 -5.17 -32.37 -13.55
N ALA A 467 -5.56 -33.64 -13.65
CA ALA A 467 -6.41 -34.23 -14.70
C ALA A 467 -6.93 -35.57 -14.18
N PRO A 468 -8.13 -36.07 -14.55
CA PRO A 468 -8.65 -37.39 -14.18
C PRO A 468 -7.80 -38.55 -14.74
N ALA A 469 -7.80 -39.67 -14.02
CA ALA A 469 -6.97 -40.84 -14.30
C ALA A 469 -7.32 -41.52 -15.64
N ALA A 470 -6.61 -41.16 -16.70
CA ALA A 470 -6.49 -41.94 -17.92
C ALA A 470 -5.05 -42.46 -18.08
N THR A 471 -4.89 -43.53 -18.86
CA THR A 471 -3.66 -44.30 -19.06
C THR A 471 -2.39 -43.44 -19.21
N VAL A 472 -1.45 -43.62 -18.27
CA VAL A 472 -0.17 -42.90 -18.08
C VAL A 472 0.73 -42.84 -19.33
N SER A 473 0.52 -43.72 -20.31
CA SER A 473 1.38 -43.80 -21.51
C SER A 473 1.12 -42.73 -22.58
N LEU A 474 0.00 -42.01 -22.54
CA LEU A 474 -0.38 -41.02 -23.57
C LEU A 474 -0.47 -39.57 -23.03
N CYS A 475 -0.45 -39.37 -21.71
CA CYS A 475 -0.65 -38.05 -21.10
C CYS A 475 0.55 -37.10 -21.26
N PRO A 476 0.30 -35.79 -21.42
CA PRO A 476 1.31 -34.74 -21.18
C PRO A 476 1.94 -34.84 -19.78
N PRO A 477 3.12 -34.24 -19.55
CA PRO A 477 3.74 -34.13 -18.23
C PRO A 477 2.78 -33.63 -17.14
N GLN A 478 2.70 -34.36 -16.02
CA GLN A 478 1.82 -34.07 -14.89
C GLN A 478 2.33 -34.70 -13.59
N ASP A 479 2.27 -33.92 -12.50
CA ASP A 479 2.72 -34.38 -11.18
C ASP A 479 1.59 -34.81 -10.24
N VAL A 480 0.39 -34.24 -10.35
CA VAL A 480 -0.62 -34.35 -9.29
C VAL A 480 -1.96 -34.85 -9.81
N GLN A 481 -2.48 -35.94 -9.23
CA GLN A 481 -3.86 -36.36 -9.42
C GLN A 481 -4.74 -35.81 -8.31
N TYR A 482 -5.94 -35.35 -8.65
CA TYR A 482 -6.93 -34.91 -7.67
C TYR A 482 -8.10 -35.88 -7.61
N SER A 483 -8.78 -35.91 -6.48
CA SER A 483 -10.12 -36.46 -6.36
C SER A 483 -10.98 -35.50 -5.58
N ASP A 484 -12.11 -35.17 -6.18
CA ASP A 484 -13.19 -34.36 -5.59
C ASP A 484 -14.03 -35.19 -4.61
N ILE A 485 -15.09 -34.62 -4.06
CA ILE A 485 -15.96 -35.19 -3.01
C ILE A 485 -16.54 -36.56 -3.36
N ASP A 486 -16.54 -36.96 -4.64
CA ASP A 486 -16.99 -38.27 -5.12
C ASP A 486 -16.29 -39.48 -4.45
N TYR A 487 -15.04 -39.32 -3.99
CA TYR A 487 -14.35 -40.42 -3.32
C TYR A 487 -14.94 -40.71 -1.94
N MET A 488 -15.60 -39.73 -1.34
CA MET A 488 -16.20 -39.83 -0.02
C MET A 488 -17.53 -40.59 -0.10
N GLU A 489 -17.87 -41.33 0.95
CA GLU A 489 -19.18 -41.95 1.08
C GLU A 489 -20.22 -40.86 1.36
N ARG A 490 -21.15 -40.59 0.42
CA ARG A 490 -22.18 -39.54 0.56
C ARG A 490 -21.58 -38.17 0.89
N GLN A 491 -20.41 -37.85 0.34
CA GLN A 491 -19.70 -36.59 0.59
C GLN A 491 -19.35 -36.38 2.07
N LEU A 492 -19.25 -37.46 2.86
CA LEU A 492 -18.86 -37.40 4.26
C LEU A 492 -17.34 -37.32 4.39
N ASP A 493 -16.86 -36.26 5.00
CA ASP A 493 -15.45 -36.04 5.26
C ASP A 493 -14.82 -37.24 6.01
N PHE A 494 -13.59 -37.63 5.64
CA PHE A 494 -12.86 -38.78 6.20
C PHE A 494 -13.48 -40.16 5.96
N THR A 495 -14.38 -40.31 4.99
CA THR A 495 -14.94 -41.61 4.58
C THR A 495 -14.44 -42.03 3.18
N LEU A 496 -14.70 -43.28 2.80
CA LEU A 496 -14.38 -43.79 1.47
C LEU A 496 -15.59 -44.50 0.88
N SER A 497 -16.08 -44.00 -0.24
CA SER A 497 -17.20 -44.58 -0.97
C SER A 497 -16.92 -46.04 -1.38
N PRO A 498 -17.89 -46.96 -1.26
CA PRO A 498 -17.74 -48.32 -1.78
C PRO A 498 -17.42 -48.37 -3.29
N LYS A 499 -17.87 -47.36 -4.06
CA LYS A 499 -17.53 -47.22 -5.49
C LYS A 499 -16.04 -46.95 -5.71
N PHE A 500 -15.34 -46.46 -4.69
CA PHE A 500 -13.92 -46.11 -4.68
C PHE A 500 -13.08 -47.08 -3.82
N ALA A 501 -13.55 -48.30 -3.55
CA ALA A 501 -12.81 -49.27 -2.71
C ALA A 501 -11.37 -49.55 -3.19
N GLY A 502 -11.10 -49.47 -4.50
CA GLY A 502 -9.77 -49.62 -5.10
C GLY A 502 -8.88 -48.37 -5.07
N PHE A 503 -9.40 -47.23 -4.59
CA PHE A 503 -8.72 -45.94 -4.65
C PHE A 503 -7.39 -45.89 -3.87
N PRO A 504 -7.27 -46.46 -2.64
CA PRO A 504 -5.98 -46.51 -1.94
C PRO A 504 -4.88 -47.24 -2.73
N ALA A 505 -5.24 -48.32 -3.44
CA ALA A 505 -4.30 -49.05 -4.29
C ALA A 505 -3.86 -48.22 -5.50
N LEU A 506 -4.78 -47.45 -6.10
CA LEU A 506 -4.48 -46.51 -7.17
C LEU A 506 -3.51 -45.41 -6.71
N ILE A 507 -3.75 -44.80 -5.54
CA ILE A 507 -2.85 -43.79 -4.94
C ILE A 507 -1.45 -44.36 -4.75
N ASN A 508 -1.34 -45.57 -4.18
CA ASN A 508 -0.04 -46.22 -3.96
C ASN A 508 0.69 -46.50 -5.26
N ARG A 509 -0.02 -46.93 -6.32
CA ARG A 509 0.57 -47.12 -7.65
C ARG A 509 1.10 -45.80 -8.22
N MET A 510 0.29 -44.74 -8.23
CA MET A 510 0.70 -43.44 -8.76
C MET A 510 1.90 -42.86 -7.99
N ARG A 511 1.93 -43.00 -6.66
CA ARG A 511 3.08 -42.59 -5.84
C ARG A 511 4.34 -43.39 -6.16
N ALA A 512 4.22 -44.69 -6.44
CA ALA A 512 5.35 -45.52 -6.86
C ALA A 512 5.94 -45.05 -8.19
N ASP A 513 5.11 -44.50 -9.08
CA ASP A 513 5.52 -43.90 -10.36
C ASP A 513 6.06 -42.45 -10.21
N GLY A 514 6.12 -41.92 -8.99
CA GLY A 514 6.63 -40.57 -8.67
C GLY A 514 5.58 -39.45 -8.71
N MET A 515 4.30 -39.77 -8.90
CA MET A 515 3.20 -38.79 -8.85
C MET A 515 2.78 -38.48 -7.41
N ARG A 516 2.01 -37.40 -7.25
CA ARG A 516 1.38 -36.98 -6.00
C ARG A 516 -0.14 -37.02 -6.14
N VAL A 517 -0.83 -37.07 -5.00
CA VAL A 517 -2.30 -37.05 -4.94
C VAL A 517 -2.72 -36.00 -3.93
N ILE A 518 -3.74 -35.22 -4.29
CA ILE A 518 -4.38 -34.23 -3.43
C ILE A 518 -5.86 -34.59 -3.33
N LEU A 519 -6.40 -34.52 -2.11
CA LEU A 519 -7.79 -34.82 -1.79
C LEU A 519 -8.45 -33.56 -1.27
N ILE A 520 -9.69 -33.34 -1.68
CA ILE A 520 -10.56 -32.31 -1.10
C ILE A 520 -11.03 -32.72 0.30
N LEU A 521 -11.25 -31.75 1.17
CA LEU A 521 -11.98 -31.89 2.43
C LEU A 521 -12.85 -30.65 2.65
N ASP A 522 -14.02 -30.89 3.21
CA ASP A 522 -15.01 -29.85 3.47
C ASP A 522 -15.13 -29.53 4.97
N PRO A 523 -15.24 -28.25 5.36
CA PRO A 523 -15.34 -27.86 6.77
C PRO A 523 -16.53 -28.45 7.55
N ALA A 524 -17.64 -28.70 6.86
CA ALA A 524 -18.90 -29.07 7.48
C ALA A 524 -18.99 -30.58 7.71
N ILE A 525 -19.05 -30.98 8.99
CA ILE A 525 -19.15 -32.38 9.39
C ILE A 525 -20.61 -32.76 9.61
N SER A 526 -21.09 -33.81 8.92
CA SER A 526 -22.46 -34.34 9.11
C SER A 526 -22.66 -34.84 10.55
N GLY A 527 -23.76 -34.41 11.17
CA GLY A 527 -24.14 -34.83 12.52
C GLY A 527 -25.40 -35.70 12.59
N ASN A 528 -25.97 -36.08 11.44
CA ASN A 528 -27.22 -36.85 11.38
C ASN A 528 -27.00 -38.30 10.89
N GLU A 529 -25.81 -38.84 11.12
CA GLU A 529 -25.46 -40.20 10.69
C GLU A 529 -25.95 -41.26 11.68
N THR A 530 -26.49 -42.36 11.14
CA THR A 530 -27.02 -43.49 11.92
C THR A 530 -25.96 -44.56 12.22
N GLN A 531 -24.89 -44.60 11.42
CA GLN A 531 -23.71 -45.43 11.68
C GLN A 531 -22.65 -44.63 12.45
N PRO A 532 -21.73 -45.29 13.18
CA PRO A 532 -20.67 -44.59 13.90
C PRO A 532 -19.84 -43.71 12.95
N TYR A 533 -19.84 -42.41 13.20
CA TYR A 533 -19.05 -41.43 12.43
C TYR A 533 -18.05 -40.71 13.35
N PRO A 534 -16.81 -41.23 13.49
CA PRO A 534 -15.84 -40.75 14.48
C PRO A 534 -15.41 -39.29 14.30
N ALA A 535 -15.53 -38.72 13.09
CA ALA A 535 -15.24 -37.30 12.88
C ALA A 535 -16.23 -36.42 13.65
N PHE A 536 -17.54 -36.72 13.53
CA PHE A 536 -18.57 -36.03 14.29
C PHE A 536 -18.48 -36.33 15.79
N THR A 537 -18.44 -37.60 16.19
CA THR A 537 -18.45 -37.98 17.61
C THR A 537 -17.27 -37.37 18.37
N ARG A 538 -16.05 -37.45 17.84
CA ARG A 538 -14.88 -36.81 18.47
C ARG A 538 -14.98 -35.30 18.46
N GLY A 539 -15.50 -34.69 17.39
CA GLY A 539 -15.71 -33.24 17.35
C GLY A 539 -16.67 -32.74 18.44
N VAL A 540 -17.70 -33.54 18.78
CA VAL A 540 -18.59 -33.26 19.91
C VAL A 540 -17.87 -33.46 21.25
N GLU A 541 -17.10 -34.53 21.40
CA GLU A 541 -16.33 -34.84 22.62
C GLU A 541 -15.26 -33.78 22.93
N ASP A 542 -14.54 -33.32 21.91
CA ASP A 542 -13.47 -32.33 21.99
C ASP A 542 -13.98 -30.88 21.97
N ASP A 543 -15.30 -30.70 21.85
CA ASP A 543 -16.00 -29.41 21.79
C ASP A 543 -15.48 -28.43 20.73
N VAL A 544 -15.34 -28.89 19.48
CA VAL A 544 -14.75 -28.11 18.38
C VAL A 544 -15.77 -27.45 17.45
N PHE A 545 -17.06 -27.75 17.60
CA PHE A 545 -18.12 -27.18 16.76
C PHE A 545 -18.55 -25.81 17.24
N ILE A 546 -18.85 -24.92 16.28
CA ILE A 546 -19.36 -23.60 16.62
C ILE A 546 -20.81 -23.73 17.14
N LYS A 547 -21.10 -22.96 18.20
CA LYS A 547 -22.37 -22.98 18.94
C LYS A 547 -23.00 -21.60 19.02
N TYR A 548 -24.30 -21.58 19.27
CA TYR A 548 -25.03 -20.36 19.62
C TYR A 548 -24.48 -19.75 20.92
N PRO A 549 -24.61 -18.43 21.11
CA PRO A 549 -24.17 -17.77 22.33
C PRO A 549 -25.04 -18.20 23.52
N ASN A 550 -24.60 -17.89 24.75
CA ASN A 550 -25.37 -18.15 25.99
C ASN A 550 -25.72 -19.63 26.26
N GLY A 551 -24.85 -20.56 25.84
CA GLY A 551 -25.03 -21.99 26.10
C GLY A 551 -26.01 -22.68 25.15
N GLY A 552 -26.29 -22.09 23.99
CA GLY A 552 -27.04 -22.76 22.93
C GLY A 552 -26.25 -23.92 22.31
N GLY A 553 -26.97 -24.81 21.61
CA GLY A 553 -26.38 -25.98 20.96
C GLY A 553 -25.55 -25.65 19.72
N ILE A 554 -25.08 -26.70 19.04
CA ILE A 554 -24.38 -26.60 17.75
C ILE A 554 -25.23 -25.81 16.74
N VAL A 555 -24.57 -24.98 15.96
CA VAL A 555 -25.21 -24.27 14.85
C VAL A 555 -25.18 -25.15 13.60
N TRP A 556 -26.37 -25.54 13.13
CA TRP A 556 -26.51 -26.51 12.04
C TRP A 556 -26.71 -25.83 10.69
N GLY A 557 -25.76 -26.03 9.77
CA GLY A 557 -25.86 -25.70 8.35
C GLY A 557 -26.12 -26.92 7.47
N LYS A 558 -26.25 -26.72 6.16
CA LYS A 558 -26.38 -27.78 5.14
C LYS A 558 -25.43 -27.49 3.96
N VAL A 559 -24.79 -28.54 3.45
CA VAL A 559 -23.81 -28.50 2.34
C VAL A 559 -23.93 -29.81 1.52
N TRP A 560 -22.83 -30.40 1.07
CA TRP A 560 -22.74 -31.61 0.24
C TRP A 560 -23.20 -32.94 0.87
N PRO A 561 -23.05 -33.20 2.19
CA PRO A 561 -23.44 -34.49 2.75
C PRO A 561 -24.93 -34.82 2.57
N ASP A 562 -25.20 -35.95 1.90
CA ASP A 562 -26.58 -36.43 1.66
C ASP A 562 -27.16 -37.09 2.90
N TYR A 563 -28.49 -37.12 3.04
CA TYR A 563 -29.16 -37.93 4.06
C TYR A 563 -29.20 -39.43 3.69
N PRO A 564 -29.22 -40.34 4.68
CA PRO A 564 -29.39 -41.77 4.40
C PRO A 564 -30.74 -42.02 3.73
N ASP A 565 -30.77 -42.94 2.77
CA ASP A 565 -31.99 -43.45 2.13
C ASP A 565 -32.84 -42.41 1.35
N ILE A 566 -32.24 -41.28 0.95
CA ILE A 566 -32.86 -40.30 0.05
C ILE A 566 -32.30 -40.46 -1.37
N VAL A 567 -33.18 -40.63 -2.35
CA VAL A 567 -32.81 -40.63 -3.77
C VAL A 567 -32.99 -39.22 -4.33
N VAL A 568 -31.87 -38.56 -4.62
CA VAL A 568 -31.86 -37.22 -5.23
C VAL A 568 -32.30 -37.30 -6.69
N ASN A 569 -33.23 -36.43 -7.09
CA ASN A 569 -33.68 -36.36 -8.48
C ASN A 569 -32.67 -35.57 -9.32
N SER A 570 -31.79 -36.29 -10.01
CA SER A 570 -30.73 -35.73 -10.87
C SER A 570 -31.21 -34.97 -12.11
N SER A 571 -32.52 -34.90 -12.36
CA SER A 571 -33.10 -34.14 -13.48
C SER A 571 -33.37 -32.66 -13.13
N LEU A 572 -33.24 -32.28 -11.85
CA LEU A 572 -33.36 -30.90 -11.36
C LEU A 572 -31.97 -30.26 -11.28
N ASP A 573 -31.87 -28.95 -11.48
CA ASP A 573 -30.63 -28.22 -11.19
C ASP A 573 -30.31 -28.22 -9.69
N TRP A 574 -29.07 -27.94 -9.34
CA TRP A 574 -28.58 -28.00 -7.96
C TRP A 574 -29.39 -27.09 -7.03
N ASP A 575 -29.71 -25.87 -7.45
CA ASP A 575 -30.49 -24.92 -6.65
C ASP A 575 -31.90 -25.46 -6.36
N SER A 576 -32.56 -26.05 -7.37
CA SER A 576 -33.85 -26.72 -7.24
C SER A 576 -33.82 -27.97 -6.35
N GLN A 577 -32.71 -28.71 -6.29
CA GLN A 577 -32.54 -29.87 -5.40
C GLN A 577 -32.38 -29.43 -3.93
N VAL A 578 -31.88 -28.21 -3.70
CA VAL A 578 -31.56 -27.66 -2.39
C VAL A 578 -32.66 -26.72 -1.85
N GLU A 579 -33.57 -26.22 -2.72
CA GLU A 579 -34.58 -25.18 -2.45
C GLU A 579 -35.61 -25.46 -1.34
N VAL A 580 -35.63 -26.64 -0.73
CA VAL A 580 -36.41 -26.88 0.50
C VAL A 580 -35.52 -26.61 1.74
N LYS A 581 -35.37 -25.31 2.05
CA LYS A 581 -34.90 -24.66 3.30
C LYS A 581 -33.49 -24.01 3.30
N GLY A 582 -33.49 -22.68 3.12
CA GLY A 582 -32.57 -21.73 3.79
C GLY A 582 -31.33 -21.30 3.00
N PRO A 583 -30.75 -20.10 3.30
CA PRO A 583 -29.65 -19.51 2.54
C PRO A 583 -28.32 -20.28 2.70
N PHE A 584 -27.48 -20.16 1.67
CA PHE A 584 -26.16 -20.79 1.51
C PHE A 584 -25.14 -20.30 2.56
N TRP A 585 -24.20 -21.19 2.93
CA TRP A 585 -23.19 -20.98 3.97
C TRP A 585 -21.78 -20.96 3.36
N ILE A 586 -20.98 -19.93 3.71
CA ILE A 586 -19.61 -19.74 3.24
C ILE A 586 -18.72 -20.87 3.76
N LEU A 587 -18.17 -21.69 2.86
CA LEU A 587 -17.13 -22.65 3.21
C LEU A 587 -16.01 -22.59 2.17
N SER A 588 -14.79 -22.36 2.65
CA SER A 588 -13.59 -22.57 1.85
C SER A 588 -13.26 -24.06 1.80
N GLU A 589 -13.28 -24.66 0.62
CA GLU A 589 -12.78 -26.02 0.38
C GLU A 589 -11.27 -26.08 0.67
N VAL A 590 -10.81 -27.16 1.31
CA VAL A 590 -9.41 -27.32 1.68
C VAL A 590 -8.82 -28.54 0.99
N TRP A 591 -7.79 -28.31 0.19
CA TRP A 591 -7.06 -29.37 -0.49
C TRP A 591 -5.82 -29.78 0.34
N LEU A 592 -5.86 -30.94 1.00
CA LEU A 592 -4.75 -31.42 1.82
C LEU A 592 -3.81 -32.37 1.07
N SER A 593 -2.51 -32.20 1.30
CA SER A 593 -1.46 -33.13 0.89
C SER A 593 -0.63 -33.58 2.09
N GLY A 594 -1.02 -34.69 2.73
CA GLY A 594 -0.22 -35.39 3.74
C GLY A 594 -0.04 -34.68 5.10
N ARG A 595 -0.47 -35.35 6.17
CA ARG A 595 -0.31 -35.04 7.63
C ARG A 595 -0.09 -33.56 8.00
N ILE A 596 -1.17 -32.79 8.08
CA ILE A 596 -1.23 -31.49 8.78
C ILE A 596 -2.60 -31.37 9.46
N ALA A 597 -2.63 -30.73 10.63
CA ALA A 597 -3.85 -30.42 11.38
C ALA A 597 -4.65 -29.31 10.68
N ILE A 598 -5.96 -29.50 10.56
CA ILE A 598 -6.88 -28.58 9.89
C ILE A 598 -7.27 -27.48 10.90
N SER A 599 -7.00 -26.22 10.57
CA SER A 599 -7.70 -25.08 11.17
C SER A 599 -8.70 -24.57 10.15
N THR A 600 -9.99 -24.65 10.46
CA THR A 600 -11.05 -24.20 9.57
C THR A 600 -11.57 -22.84 10.02
N ILE A 601 -11.69 -21.91 9.07
CA ILE A 601 -12.51 -20.70 9.19
C ILE A 601 -13.89 -21.12 8.68
N LEU A 602 -14.89 -21.03 9.55
CA LEU A 602 -16.27 -21.42 9.26
C LEU A 602 -17.16 -20.23 9.63
N ASP A 603 -17.70 -19.55 8.62
CA ASP A 603 -18.56 -18.38 8.76
C ASP A 603 -20.02 -18.84 8.90
N LEU A 604 -20.62 -18.57 10.05
CA LEU A 604 -21.94 -19.06 10.45
C LEU A 604 -23.06 -18.03 10.26
N SER A 605 -24.17 -18.54 9.73
CA SER A 605 -25.54 -18.46 10.28
C SER A 605 -25.77 -17.68 11.59
N CYS A 606 -26.08 -16.38 11.50
CA CYS A 606 -26.72 -15.62 12.58
C CYS A 606 -27.91 -14.80 12.07
N GLN A 607 -29.06 -15.44 11.79
CA GLN A 607 -30.26 -14.68 11.47
C GLN A 607 -31.52 -14.99 12.28
N ALA A 608 -31.47 -15.86 13.28
CA ALA A 608 -32.61 -16.03 14.16
C ALA A 608 -32.54 -15.15 15.43
N TYR A 609 -31.44 -15.14 16.18
CA TYR A 609 -31.29 -14.33 17.40
C TYR A 609 -29.80 -14.03 17.66
N GLY A 610 -29.47 -12.78 18.00
CA GLY A 610 -28.15 -12.19 17.79
C GLY A 610 -26.98 -12.57 18.71
N GLN A 611 -25.84 -11.97 18.35
CA GLN A 611 -24.55 -11.83 19.06
C GLN A 611 -23.71 -13.10 19.30
N CYS A 612 -22.82 -13.44 18.36
CA CYS A 612 -21.61 -14.23 18.63
C CYS A 612 -20.36 -13.42 18.28
N LYS A 613 -19.37 -13.38 19.17
CA LYS A 613 -18.01 -12.84 18.94
C LYS A 613 -16.95 -13.83 19.39
N GLY A 614 -15.94 -14.08 18.54
CA GLY A 614 -14.56 -14.39 18.93
C GLY A 614 -14.01 -15.77 18.58
N LYS A 615 -12.87 -15.83 17.85
CA LYS A 615 -11.47 -15.96 18.35
C LYS A 615 -10.50 -16.16 17.17
N THR A 616 -9.29 -15.61 17.30
CA THR A 616 -8.17 -15.63 16.34
C THR A 616 -7.55 -17.03 16.10
N PRO A 617 -7.19 -17.42 14.86
CA PRO A 617 -6.48 -18.67 14.56
C PRO A 617 -4.95 -18.59 14.71
N GLN A 618 -4.31 -19.73 14.99
CA GLN A 618 -2.86 -19.93 14.96
C GLN A 618 -2.40 -20.45 13.58
N LYS A 619 -1.17 -20.10 13.19
CA LYS A 619 -0.57 -20.35 11.87
C LYS A 619 -0.38 -21.85 11.56
N GLY A 620 -0.91 -22.29 10.43
CA GLY A 620 -0.65 -23.58 9.78
C GLY A 620 -0.85 -23.45 8.26
N VAL A 621 -0.12 -24.22 7.45
CA VAL A 621 -0.14 -24.13 5.98
C VAL A 621 -1.38 -24.85 5.44
N LEU A 622 -2.16 -24.12 4.63
CA LEU A 622 -3.41 -24.54 4.00
C LEU A 622 -3.34 -24.14 2.51
N VAL A 623 -3.79 -24.99 1.59
CA VAL A 623 -4.08 -24.56 0.22
C VAL A 623 -5.54 -24.12 0.21
N SER A 624 -5.78 -22.82 0.42
CA SER A 624 -7.00 -22.14 0.02
C SER A 624 -6.67 -21.42 -1.27
N VAL A 625 -6.79 -22.11 -2.40
CA VAL A 625 -6.59 -21.51 -3.71
C VAL A 625 -7.75 -21.93 -4.59
N PHE A 626 -8.63 -20.99 -4.89
CA PHE A 626 -9.48 -21.01 -6.07
C PHE A 626 -8.58 -20.88 -7.30
N VAL A 627 -7.86 -21.94 -7.67
CA VAL A 627 -7.47 -22.03 -9.07
C VAL A 627 -8.77 -22.36 -9.77
N CYS A 628 -9.31 -21.38 -10.49
CA CYS A 628 -10.32 -21.59 -11.51
C CYS A 628 -9.68 -22.46 -12.63
N ILE A 629 -9.29 -23.69 -12.30
CA ILE A 629 -9.12 -24.77 -13.26
C ILE A 629 -10.55 -25.11 -13.59
N THR A 630 -11.06 -24.41 -14.61
CA THR A 630 -12.15 -24.82 -15.48
C THR A 630 -13.08 -25.83 -14.82
N LEU A 631 -14.08 -25.35 -14.06
CA LEU A 631 -15.26 -26.09 -13.59
C LEU A 631 -15.07 -27.62 -13.58
N HIS A 632 -14.74 -28.19 -12.42
CA HIS A 632 -14.81 -29.64 -12.24
C HIS A 632 -16.18 -30.11 -12.76
N ALA A 633 -16.11 -30.98 -13.76
CA ALA A 633 -17.21 -31.36 -14.61
C ALA A 633 -18.13 -32.33 -13.88
N VAL A 634 -19.01 -31.81 -13.01
CA VAL A 634 -20.09 -32.62 -12.41
C VAL A 634 -21.19 -32.87 -13.45
N LEU A 635 -21.33 -32.00 -14.46
CA LEU A 635 -22.37 -32.08 -15.51
C LEU A 635 -21.87 -31.83 -16.95
N PHE A 636 -20.56 -31.64 -17.17
CA PHE A 636 -19.98 -31.33 -18.48
C PHE A 636 -19.21 -32.51 -19.08
N TYR A 637 -19.02 -32.53 -20.40
CA TYR A 637 -18.15 -33.50 -21.07
C TYR A 637 -16.72 -33.43 -20.50
N ARG A 638 -16.02 -34.57 -20.46
CA ARG A 638 -14.60 -34.59 -20.07
C ARG A 638 -13.80 -33.63 -20.96
N GLN A 639 -12.91 -32.86 -20.33
CA GLN A 639 -12.13 -31.80 -20.96
C GLN A 639 -10.61 -31.94 -20.72
N ASP A 640 -10.19 -33.03 -20.07
CA ASP A 640 -8.78 -33.35 -19.86
C ASP A 640 -8.02 -33.53 -21.19
N PRO A 641 -6.69 -33.32 -21.24
CA PRO A 641 -5.97 -33.30 -22.51
C PRO A 641 -6.15 -34.54 -23.40
N VAL A 642 -6.43 -35.71 -22.81
CA VAL A 642 -6.60 -36.98 -23.55
C VAL A 642 -8.06 -37.30 -23.89
N SER A 643 -9.00 -36.44 -23.51
CA SER A 643 -10.42 -36.55 -23.86
C SER A 643 -10.79 -35.94 -25.23
N TRP A 644 -9.84 -35.23 -25.86
CA TRP A 644 -9.97 -34.61 -27.18
C TRP A 644 -9.42 -35.54 -28.29
N ASP A 645 -8.66 -35.01 -29.24
CA ASP A 645 -8.02 -35.74 -30.33
C ASP A 645 -6.47 -35.75 -30.22
N ALA A 646 -5.81 -36.46 -31.14
CA ALA A 646 -4.35 -36.56 -31.15
C ALA A 646 -3.64 -35.22 -31.38
N ALA A 647 -4.28 -34.26 -32.07
CA ALA A 647 -3.71 -32.94 -32.30
C ALA A 647 -3.66 -32.17 -30.98
N PHE A 648 -4.75 -32.16 -30.22
CA PHE A 648 -4.82 -31.52 -28.91
C PHE A 648 -3.81 -32.10 -27.91
N VAL A 649 -3.66 -33.44 -27.89
CA VAL A 649 -2.67 -34.13 -27.04
C VAL A 649 -1.24 -33.68 -27.36
N ASN A 650 -0.90 -33.55 -28.64
CA ASN A 650 0.45 -33.14 -29.06
C ASN A 650 0.74 -31.68 -28.70
N ILE A 651 -0.24 -30.78 -28.88
CA ILE A 651 -0.14 -29.37 -28.48
C ILE A 651 0.05 -29.27 -26.97
N SER A 652 -0.79 -29.97 -26.20
CA SER A 652 -0.72 -30.02 -24.75
C SER A 652 0.63 -30.54 -24.26
N ARG A 653 1.17 -31.60 -24.88
CA ARG A 653 2.49 -32.12 -24.55
C ARG A 653 3.59 -31.09 -24.77
N SER A 654 3.59 -30.39 -25.91
CA SER A 654 4.63 -29.41 -26.25
C SER A 654 4.68 -28.23 -25.27
N VAL A 655 3.53 -27.64 -24.94
CA VAL A 655 3.47 -26.52 -23.98
C VAL A 655 3.80 -26.97 -22.57
N MET A 656 3.38 -28.17 -22.18
CA MET A 656 3.71 -28.74 -20.87
C MET A 656 5.20 -29.07 -20.74
N GLU A 657 5.84 -29.62 -21.76
CA GLU A 657 7.30 -29.82 -21.78
C GLU A 657 8.04 -28.48 -21.65
N THR A 658 7.55 -27.42 -22.30
CA THR A 658 8.09 -26.06 -22.15
C THR A 658 7.99 -25.58 -20.70
N ARG A 659 6.83 -25.77 -20.05
CA ARG A 659 6.66 -25.43 -18.63
C ARG A 659 7.59 -26.24 -17.72
N TYR A 660 7.71 -27.55 -17.95
CA TYR A 660 8.60 -28.43 -17.17
C TYR A 660 10.07 -28.03 -17.33
N THR A 661 10.42 -27.53 -18.51
CA THR A 661 11.75 -26.98 -18.79
C THR A 661 12.09 -25.80 -17.87
N LEU A 662 11.12 -24.92 -17.63
CA LEU A 662 11.28 -23.71 -16.82
C LEU A 662 11.16 -23.92 -15.30
N LEU A 663 10.93 -25.14 -14.83
CA LEU A 663 10.71 -25.40 -13.40
C LEU A 663 11.85 -24.93 -12.49
N PRO A 664 13.15 -25.07 -12.82
CA PRO A 664 14.23 -24.55 -11.97
C PRO A 664 14.18 -23.02 -11.82
N TYR A 665 13.86 -22.31 -12.91
CA TYR A 665 13.65 -20.86 -12.88
C TYR A 665 12.43 -20.49 -12.03
N LEU A 666 11.27 -21.10 -12.31
CA LEU A 666 10.05 -20.89 -11.53
C LEU A 666 10.24 -21.19 -10.05
N TYR A 667 10.90 -22.29 -9.71
CA TYR A 667 11.16 -22.68 -8.33
C TYR A 667 12.09 -21.69 -7.61
N THR A 668 13.04 -21.11 -8.34
CA THR A 668 13.88 -20.02 -7.82
C THR A 668 13.08 -18.74 -7.61
N LEU A 669 12.14 -18.40 -8.49
CA LEU A 669 11.24 -17.26 -8.27
C LEU A 669 10.38 -17.47 -7.03
N MET A 670 9.89 -18.70 -6.81
CA MET A 670 9.11 -19.04 -5.62
C MET A 670 9.95 -18.94 -4.34
N PHE A 671 11.22 -19.36 -4.39
CA PHE A 671 12.17 -19.13 -3.30
C PHE A 671 12.36 -17.64 -2.99
N LYS A 672 12.51 -16.79 -4.02
CA LYS A 672 12.59 -15.33 -3.84
C LYS A 672 11.30 -14.72 -3.32
N ALA A 673 10.14 -15.20 -3.76
CA ALA A 673 8.86 -14.76 -3.22
C ALA A 673 8.73 -15.08 -1.73
N HIS A 674 9.20 -16.26 -1.33
CA HIS A 674 9.20 -16.71 0.05
C HIS A 674 10.20 -15.94 0.92
N THR A 675 11.41 -15.68 0.44
CA THR A 675 12.50 -15.10 1.26
C THR A 675 12.68 -13.59 1.14
N GLU A 676 12.17 -12.99 0.06
CA GLU A 676 12.35 -11.56 -0.26
C GLU A 676 11.00 -10.84 -0.44
N GLY A 677 9.86 -11.53 -0.40
CA GLY A 677 8.53 -10.94 -0.67
C GLY A 677 8.30 -10.56 -2.15
N SER A 678 9.12 -11.10 -3.06
CA SER A 678 9.06 -10.77 -4.49
C SER A 678 7.85 -11.41 -5.20
N THR A 679 7.43 -10.84 -6.33
CA THR A 679 6.33 -11.37 -7.17
C THR A 679 6.81 -12.46 -8.12
N VAL A 680 5.98 -13.49 -8.34
CA VAL A 680 6.25 -14.58 -9.29
C VAL A 680 5.57 -14.33 -10.63
N VAL A 681 4.25 -14.19 -10.64
CA VAL A 681 3.52 -13.59 -11.78
C VAL A 681 3.60 -12.09 -11.58
N ARG A 682 4.19 -11.40 -12.55
CA ARG A 682 4.61 -10.01 -12.42
C ARG A 682 4.01 -9.16 -13.56
N PRO A 683 3.27 -8.09 -13.24
CA PRO A 683 2.84 -7.13 -14.25
C PRO A 683 4.04 -6.45 -14.90
N LEU A 684 3.95 -6.09 -16.19
CA LEU A 684 5.05 -5.42 -16.89
C LEU A 684 5.46 -4.10 -16.21
N LEU A 685 4.50 -3.37 -15.63
CA LEU A 685 4.77 -2.11 -14.94
C LEU A 685 5.70 -2.26 -13.72
N HIS A 686 5.83 -3.45 -13.12
CA HIS A 686 6.76 -3.66 -12.00
C HIS A 686 8.23 -3.55 -12.44
N GLU A 687 8.54 -3.95 -13.68
CA GLU A 687 9.89 -3.90 -14.25
C GLU A 687 10.13 -2.63 -15.07
N PHE A 688 9.08 -2.06 -15.65
CA PHE A 688 9.16 -0.97 -16.63
C PHE A 688 8.34 0.25 -16.22
N VAL A 689 8.41 0.65 -14.95
CA VAL A 689 7.62 1.76 -14.36
C VAL A 689 7.75 3.08 -15.14
N SER A 690 8.92 3.37 -15.72
CA SER A 690 9.13 4.59 -16.50
C SER A 690 8.36 4.62 -17.83
N ASP A 691 7.96 3.45 -18.33
CA ASP A 691 7.19 3.30 -19.56
C ASP A 691 5.69 3.28 -19.23
N ARG A 692 5.01 4.40 -19.48
CA ARG A 692 3.58 4.52 -19.14
C ARG A 692 2.67 3.58 -19.93
N VAL A 693 3.12 3.04 -21.07
CA VAL A 693 2.32 2.08 -21.83
C VAL A 693 2.08 0.82 -20.99
N THR A 694 3.05 0.40 -20.18
CA THR A 694 2.92 -0.81 -19.37
C THR A 694 1.95 -0.67 -18.20
N TRP A 695 1.50 0.54 -17.87
CA TRP A 695 0.62 0.80 -16.72
C TRP A 695 -0.83 0.36 -16.98
N ASP A 696 -1.20 0.25 -18.26
CA ASP A 696 -2.54 -0.11 -18.71
C ASP A 696 -2.59 -1.52 -19.36
N ILE A 697 -1.45 -2.22 -19.46
CA ILE A 697 -1.37 -3.58 -20.05
C ILE A 697 -1.70 -4.64 -19.00
N ASP A 698 -2.63 -5.54 -19.33
CA ASP A 698 -3.06 -6.67 -18.51
C ASP A 698 -3.35 -7.96 -19.29
N ASP A 699 -3.17 -7.94 -20.61
CA ASP A 699 -3.33 -9.09 -21.51
C ASP A 699 -2.03 -9.88 -21.74
N GLN A 700 -0.93 -9.45 -21.13
CA GLN A 700 0.36 -10.13 -21.08
C GLN A 700 1.06 -9.90 -19.75
N PHE A 701 1.94 -10.83 -19.35
CA PHE A 701 2.59 -10.79 -18.04
C PHE A 701 3.99 -11.38 -18.06
N LEU A 702 4.75 -11.11 -17.01
CA LEU A 702 6.06 -11.69 -16.77
C LEU A 702 5.99 -12.83 -15.74
N LEU A 703 6.83 -13.84 -15.90
CA LEU A 703 7.24 -14.73 -14.82
C LEU A 703 8.58 -14.23 -14.30
N GLY A 704 8.58 -13.65 -13.09
CA GLY A 704 9.71 -12.93 -12.54
C GLY A 704 10.08 -11.72 -13.41
N PRO A 705 11.35 -11.30 -13.44
CA PRO A 705 11.77 -10.14 -14.23
C PRO A 705 12.08 -10.46 -15.72
N ALA A 706 12.23 -11.75 -16.06
CA ALA A 706 12.96 -12.14 -17.26
C ALA A 706 12.15 -12.87 -18.34
N PHE A 707 10.93 -13.32 -18.06
CA PHE A 707 10.20 -14.23 -18.96
C PHE A 707 8.82 -13.67 -19.30
N LEU A 708 8.66 -13.13 -20.51
CA LEU A 708 7.43 -12.53 -21.01
C LEU A 708 6.54 -13.57 -21.71
N VAL A 709 5.28 -13.60 -21.29
CA VAL A 709 4.23 -14.45 -21.86
C VAL A 709 3.22 -13.55 -22.57
N SER A 710 3.05 -13.76 -23.87
CA SER A 710 2.09 -13.02 -24.72
C SER A 710 1.03 -13.98 -25.27
N PRO A 711 -0.06 -14.23 -24.51
CA PRO A 711 -1.09 -15.21 -24.84
C PRO A 711 -2.05 -14.73 -25.95
N VAL A 712 -2.71 -15.68 -26.62
CA VAL A 712 -3.86 -15.40 -27.50
C VAL A 712 -5.14 -15.53 -26.67
N LEU A 713 -5.88 -14.42 -26.50
CA LEU A 713 -7.06 -14.37 -25.62
C LEU A 713 -8.39 -14.23 -26.38
N GLN A 714 -8.37 -14.20 -27.71
CA GLN A 714 -9.56 -14.05 -28.54
C GLN A 714 -9.86 -15.33 -29.34
N ALA A 715 -11.13 -15.71 -29.39
CA ALA A 715 -11.58 -16.84 -30.19
C ALA A 715 -11.22 -16.65 -31.68
N ASN A 716 -10.80 -17.73 -32.34
CA ASN A 716 -10.37 -17.76 -33.75
C ASN A 716 -9.11 -16.95 -34.12
N ALA A 717 -8.54 -16.15 -33.22
CA ALA A 717 -7.30 -15.43 -33.49
C ALA A 717 -6.13 -16.42 -33.71
N ARG A 718 -5.24 -16.08 -34.65
CA ARG A 718 -4.00 -16.83 -34.98
C ARG A 718 -2.77 -15.91 -35.03
N SER A 719 -2.91 -14.75 -34.42
CA SER A 719 -1.90 -13.73 -34.23
C SER A 719 -2.23 -12.97 -32.95
N VAL A 720 -1.22 -12.36 -32.35
CA VAL A 720 -1.40 -11.49 -31.17
C VAL A 720 -0.55 -10.24 -31.36
N THR A 721 -1.13 -9.09 -31.03
CA THR A 721 -0.39 -7.82 -30.96
C THR A 721 0.11 -7.68 -29.54
N ALA A 722 1.44 -7.76 -29.34
CA ALA A 722 2.07 -7.73 -28.02
C ALA A 722 2.99 -6.52 -27.89
N TYR A 723 3.04 -5.92 -26.70
CA TYR A 723 3.95 -4.82 -26.41
C TYR A 723 5.29 -5.33 -25.88
N PHE A 724 6.39 -4.80 -26.42
CA PHE A 724 7.74 -5.14 -25.99
C PHE A 724 8.39 -3.91 -25.37
N PRO A 725 8.56 -3.88 -24.03
CA PRO A 725 9.22 -2.78 -23.33
C PRO A 725 10.67 -2.55 -23.79
N GLY A 726 11.27 -1.42 -23.41
CA GLY A 726 12.62 -1.01 -23.81
C GLY A 726 13.75 -1.89 -23.27
N ALA A 727 13.88 -3.12 -23.78
CA ALA A 727 14.93 -4.10 -23.48
C ALA A 727 15.09 -5.10 -24.64
N ARG A 728 16.18 -5.88 -24.67
CA ARG A 728 16.26 -7.02 -25.62
C ARG A 728 15.25 -8.08 -25.28
N TRP A 729 14.61 -8.66 -26.30
CA TRP A 729 13.63 -9.73 -26.15
C TRP A 729 13.93 -10.83 -27.13
N TYR A 730 14.37 -11.97 -26.62
CA TYR A 730 14.69 -13.14 -27.41
C TYR A 730 13.48 -14.06 -27.46
N ASP A 731 13.07 -14.49 -28.65
CA ASP A 731 12.11 -15.58 -28.79
C ASP A 731 12.66 -16.84 -28.10
N TYR A 732 11.90 -17.39 -27.15
CA TYR A 732 12.36 -18.48 -26.27
C TYR A 732 12.74 -19.74 -27.05
N TYR A 733 12.08 -20.00 -28.17
CA TYR A 733 12.22 -21.21 -28.96
C TYR A 733 13.45 -21.16 -29.88
N SER A 734 13.69 -20.03 -30.54
CA SER A 734 14.78 -19.85 -31.51
C SER A 734 16.03 -19.20 -30.92
N GLY A 735 15.89 -18.45 -29.82
CA GLY A 735 16.94 -17.62 -29.23
C GLY A 735 17.25 -16.35 -30.04
N VAL A 736 16.41 -16.01 -31.03
CA VAL A 736 16.59 -14.83 -31.89
C VAL A 736 15.97 -13.60 -31.23
N ASP A 737 16.69 -12.47 -31.25
CA ASP A 737 16.17 -11.19 -30.81
C ASP A 737 15.07 -10.70 -31.77
N ILE A 738 13.88 -10.43 -31.23
CA ILE A 738 12.74 -9.97 -32.03
C ILE A 738 12.93 -8.54 -32.55
N ASN A 739 13.92 -7.81 -32.03
CA ASN A 739 14.26 -6.44 -32.40
C ASN A 739 13.09 -5.44 -32.26
N ALA A 740 12.31 -5.59 -31.18
CA ALA A 740 11.29 -4.64 -30.76
C ALA A 740 11.68 -4.05 -29.40
N ARG A 741 11.62 -2.72 -29.28
CA ARG A 741 12.01 -1.94 -28.09
C ARG A 741 11.00 -0.81 -27.88
N GLY A 742 10.26 -0.83 -26.77
CA GLY A 742 9.23 0.17 -26.46
C GLY A 742 8.14 0.29 -27.53
N MET A 743 7.72 -0.83 -28.13
CA MET A 743 6.78 -0.84 -29.26
C MET A 743 5.88 -2.07 -29.29
N TRP A 744 4.72 -1.91 -29.92
CA TRP A 744 3.80 -3.00 -30.25
C TRP A 744 4.28 -3.76 -31.49
N LYS A 745 4.09 -5.07 -31.49
CA LYS A 745 4.43 -5.94 -32.62
C LYS A 745 3.36 -7.03 -32.81
N ASP A 746 2.98 -7.25 -34.05
CA ASP A 746 2.12 -8.37 -34.43
C ASP A 746 2.97 -9.64 -34.57
N LEU A 747 2.59 -10.66 -33.80
CA LEU A 747 3.25 -11.95 -33.76
C LEU A 747 2.35 -13.01 -34.36
N ALA A 748 2.93 -13.93 -35.12
CA ALA A 748 2.23 -15.15 -35.52
C ALA A 748 1.97 -15.99 -34.26
N ALA A 749 0.74 -16.49 -34.12
CA ALA A 749 0.34 -17.35 -33.01
C ALA A 749 -0.57 -18.46 -33.54
N PRO A 750 -0.04 -19.39 -34.36
CA PRO A 750 -0.81 -20.54 -34.80
C PRO A 750 -1.33 -21.34 -33.59
N LEU A 751 -2.33 -22.20 -33.80
CA LEU A 751 -3.06 -22.86 -32.72
C LEU A 751 -2.17 -23.71 -31.79
N ASP A 752 -1.01 -24.14 -32.27
CA ASP A 752 -0.02 -24.96 -31.58
C ASP A 752 1.13 -24.13 -30.96
N HIS A 753 1.05 -22.80 -30.97
CA HIS A 753 2.14 -21.93 -30.54
C HIS A 753 1.67 -20.80 -29.61
N ILE A 754 2.42 -20.61 -28.52
CA ILE A 754 2.29 -19.47 -27.62
C ILE A 754 3.57 -18.66 -27.68
N ASN A 755 3.46 -17.33 -27.75
CA ASN A 755 4.62 -16.44 -27.87
C ASN A 755 5.27 -16.24 -26.50
N LEU A 756 6.53 -16.66 -26.36
CA LEU A 756 7.31 -16.61 -25.13
C LEU A 756 8.65 -15.93 -25.40
N HIS A 757 9.04 -14.96 -24.57
CA HIS A 757 10.27 -14.22 -24.78
C HIS A 757 11.10 -14.09 -23.50
N VAL A 758 12.43 -14.17 -23.64
CA VAL A 758 13.36 -13.94 -22.55
C VAL A 758 13.97 -12.56 -22.70
N ARG A 759 13.94 -11.79 -21.62
CA ARG A 759 14.56 -10.47 -21.53
C ARG A 759 16.08 -10.59 -21.55
N GLY A 760 16.76 -9.78 -22.35
CA GLY A 760 18.22 -9.64 -22.28
C GLY A 760 18.67 -9.07 -20.95
N GLY A 761 19.85 -9.48 -20.49
CA GLY A 761 20.36 -9.18 -19.16
C GLY A 761 20.11 -10.30 -18.15
N TYR A 762 19.51 -11.44 -18.55
CA TYR A 762 19.13 -12.50 -17.62
C TYR A 762 19.64 -13.90 -18.00
N ILE A 763 19.94 -14.71 -16.98
CA ILE A 763 20.33 -16.11 -17.09
C ILE A 763 19.25 -16.98 -16.46
N LEU A 764 18.64 -17.85 -17.27
CA LEU A 764 17.58 -18.75 -16.84
C LEU A 764 18.12 -20.18 -16.68
N PRO A 765 18.09 -20.76 -15.45
CA PRO A 765 18.29 -22.19 -15.29
C PRO A 765 17.06 -22.95 -15.81
N TRP A 766 17.30 -24.05 -16.51
CA TRP A 766 16.26 -24.91 -17.05
C TRP A 766 16.66 -26.38 -16.95
N GLN A 767 15.71 -27.31 -16.92
CA GLN A 767 16.01 -28.74 -16.83
C GLN A 767 15.27 -29.52 -17.91
N GLU A 768 15.85 -30.62 -18.40
CA GLU A 768 15.14 -31.45 -19.38
C GLU A 768 13.78 -31.92 -18.83
N PRO A 769 12.69 -31.78 -19.60
CA PRO A 769 11.37 -32.18 -19.15
C PRO A 769 11.25 -33.70 -19.07
N ALA A 770 10.35 -34.17 -18.22
CA ALA A 770 9.96 -35.58 -18.09
C ALA A 770 8.47 -35.67 -17.75
N LEU A 771 7.94 -36.88 -17.61
CA LEU A 771 6.52 -37.09 -17.30
C LEU A 771 6.08 -36.52 -15.94
N ASN A 772 7.00 -36.41 -14.98
CA ASN A 772 6.77 -35.80 -13.67
C ASN A 772 8.09 -35.21 -13.12
N THR A 773 8.01 -34.40 -12.05
CA THR A 773 9.19 -33.78 -11.43
C THR A 773 10.15 -34.80 -10.85
N HIS A 774 9.67 -35.94 -10.34
CA HIS A 774 10.54 -37.01 -9.82
C HIS A 774 11.55 -37.49 -10.86
N LEU A 775 11.10 -37.68 -12.11
CA LEU A 775 11.96 -38.07 -13.23
C LEU A 775 12.74 -36.87 -13.80
N SER A 776 12.12 -35.70 -13.94
CA SER A 776 12.77 -34.52 -14.53
C SER A 776 13.97 -34.07 -13.71
N ARG A 777 13.88 -34.11 -12.37
CA ARG A 777 14.97 -33.74 -11.45
C ARG A 777 16.23 -34.60 -11.58
N GLN A 778 16.15 -35.77 -12.21
CA GLN A 778 17.27 -36.68 -12.45
C GLN A 778 17.98 -36.41 -13.79
N LYS A 779 17.38 -35.59 -14.64
CA LYS A 779 17.88 -35.24 -15.97
C LYS A 779 18.83 -34.05 -15.95
N PHE A 780 19.43 -33.73 -17.10
CA PHE A 780 20.40 -32.64 -17.20
C PHE A 780 19.76 -31.28 -16.99
N MET A 781 20.45 -30.44 -16.21
CA MET A 781 20.23 -29.01 -16.11
C MET A 781 20.92 -28.30 -17.28
N GLY A 782 20.41 -27.14 -17.66
CA GLY A 782 21.06 -26.24 -18.58
C GLY A 782 20.82 -24.77 -18.21
N PHE A 783 21.49 -23.91 -18.96
CA PHE A 783 21.35 -22.45 -18.85
C PHE A 783 21.01 -21.84 -20.20
N LYS A 784 20.10 -20.87 -20.18
CA LYS A 784 19.88 -19.91 -21.27
C LYS A 784 20.39 -18.55 -20.81
N VAL A 785 21.48 -18.09 -21.40
CA VAL A 785 22.14 -16.82 -21.11
C VAL A 785 21.70 -15.81 -22.17
N ALA A 786 20.72 -14.97 -21.84
CA ALA A 786 20.21 -13.94 -22.73
C ALA A 786 20.97 -12.63 -22.48
N LEU A 787 21.97 -12.33 -23.32
CA LEU A 787 22.79 -11.13 -23.15
C LEU A 787 21.98 -9.86 -23.45
N ASP A 788 22.21 -8.77 -22.73
CA ASP A 788 21.68 -7.44 -23.04
C ASP A 788 22.46 -6.76 -24.18
N ASP A 789 22.28 -5.44 -24.36
CA ASP A 789 22.96 -4.67 -25.39
C ASP A 789 24.45 -4.42 -25.00
N GLU A 790 24.77 -4.47 -23.72
CA GLU A 790 26.11 -4.38 -23.13
C GLU A 790 26.87 -5.72 -23.15
N GLY A 791 26.23 -6.81 -23.59
CA GLY A 791 26.81 -8.14 -23.59
C GLY A 791 26.91 -8.78 -22.19
N SER A 792 26.02 -8.36 -21.28
CA SER A 792 25.96 -8.80 -19.89
C SER A 792 24.67 -9.58 -19.60
N ALA A 793 24.70 -10.43 -18.56
CA ALA A 793 23.50 -11.08 -18.02
C ALA A 793 23.71 -11.56 -16.58
N GLU A 794 22.64 -11.67 -15.80
CA GLU A 794 22.69 -12.22 -14.43
C GLU A 794 21.52 -13.16 -14.13
N GLY A 795 21.69 -14.07 -13.17
CA GLY A 795 20.63 -15.00 -12.81
C GLY A 795 20.92 -15.82 -11.57
N TRP A 796 19.91 -16.54 -11.11
CA TRP A 796 19.93 -17.24 -9.83
C TRP A 796 19.44 -18.67 -10.02
N LEU A 797 19.97 -19.59 -9.21
CA LEU A 797 19.44 -20.94 -9.05
C LEU A 797 19.35 -21.28 -7.57
N PHE A 798 18.13 -21.61 -7.14
CA PHE A 798 17.87 -22.29 -5.89
C PHE A 798 17.54 -23.76 -6.15
N TRP A 799 18.13 -24.67 -5.36
CA TRP A 799 17.92 -26.11 -5.49
C TRP A 799 17.97 -26.82 -4.14
N ASP A 800 16.94 -27.59 -3.80
CA ASP A 800 16.80 -28.34 -2.55
C ASP A 800 16.35 -29.79 -2.83
N ASP A 801 15.76 -30.47 -1.84
CA ASP A 801 15.16 -31.80 -2.03
C ASP A 801 13.70 -31.79 -2.52
N GLY A 802 13.08 -30.61 -2.66
CA GLY A 802 11.71 -30.38 -3.09
C GLY A 802 10.64 -30.91 -2.13
N GLN A 803 10.99 -31.23 -0.88
CA GLN A 803 10.08 -31.85 0.10
C GLN A 803 10.15 -31.20 1.49
N ASN A 804 11.35 -30.84 1.95
CA ASN A 804 11.58 -30.27 3.27
C ASN A 804 11.58 -28.74 3.23
N THR A 805 11.35 -28.12 4.38
CA THR A 805 11.43 -26.66 4.54
C THR A 805 12.88 -26.17 4.49
N ILE A 806 13.05 -24.91 4.04
CA ILE A 806 14.36 -24.25 3.89
C ILE A 806 15.12 -24.14 5.22
N GLU A 807 14.40 -24.09 6.34
CA GLU A 807 14.95 -24.01 7.71
C GLU A 807 15.92 -25.16 8.04
N ASN A 808 15.79 -26.30 7.38
CA ASN A 808 16.68 -27.44 7.56
C ASN A 808 18.09 -27.22 6.97
N GLY A 809 18.30 -26.14 6.21
CA GLY A 809 19.61 -25.78 5.66
C GLY A 809 20.16 -26.75 4.60
N LEU A 810 19.31 -27.61 4.03
CA LEU A 810 19.66 -28.60 3.00
C LEU A 810 19.33 -28.09 1.59
N TYR A 811 20.05 -27.06 1.15
CA TYR A 811 19.87 -26.48 -0.18
C TYR A 811 21.18 -26.02 -0.83
N TYR A 812 21.08 -25.65 -2.09
CA TYR A 812 22.10 -25.05 -2.93
C TYR A 812 21.55 -23.72 -3.48
N LEU A 813 22.33 -22.65 -3.34
CA LEU A 813 22.04 -21.33 -3.86
C LEU A 813 23.27 -20.80 -4.59
N ALA A 814 23.09 -20.44 -5.86
CA ALA A 814 24.14 -19.84 -6.67
C ALA A 814 23.63 -18.65 -7.47
N HIS A 815 24.52 -17.68 -7.63
CA HIS A 815 24.38 -16.55 -8.52
C HIS A 815 25.27 -16.76 -9.75
N PHE A 816 24.74 -16.44 -10.92
CA PHE A 816 25.45 -16.50 -12.18
C PHE A 816 25.53 -15.12 -12.79
N SER A 817 26.68 -14.78 -13.36
CA SER A 817 26.87 -13.52 -14.09
C SER A 817 27.62 -13.78 -15.38
N ALA A 818 27.29 -13.07 -16.43
CA ALA A 818 27.98 -13.07 -17.70
C ALA A 818 28.39 -11.65 -18.04
N SER A 819 29.66 -11.45 -18.38
CA SER A 819 30.18 -10.19 -18.92
C SER A 819 31.50 -10.47 -19.66
N GLN A 820 31.86 -9.61 -20.61
CA GLN A 820 33.13 -9.72 -21.35
C GLN A 820 33.39 -11.12 -21.95
N ASN A 821 32.34 -11.76 -22.46
CA ASN A 821 32.36 -13.11 -23.01
C ASN A 821 32.73 -14.24 -22.03
N THR A 822 32.50 -14.03 -20.73
CA THR A 822 32.68 -15.03 -19.69
C THR A 822 31.44 -15.10 -18.80
N MET A 823 30.85 -16.29 -18.69
CA MET A 823 29.86 -16.64 -17.66
C MET A 823 30.58 -17.20 -16.44
N GLN A 824 30.26 -16.72 -15.25
CA GLN A 824 30.82 -17.13 -13.97
C GLN A 824 29.71 -17.63 -13.04
N SER A 825 30.06 -18.63 -12.22
CA SER A 825 29.23 -19.20 -11.17
C SER A 825 29.79 -18.80 -9.81
N HIS A 826 28.96 -18.15 -9.00
CA HIS A 826 29.25 -17.79 -7.63
C HIS A 826 28.30 -18.54 -6.69
N VAL A 827 28.79 -19.65 -6.12
CA VAL A 827 28.03 -20.44 -5.15
C VAL A 827 28.01 -19.71 -3.81
N ILE A 828 26.83 -19.25 -3.41
CA ILE A 828 26.62 -18.50 -2.16
C ILE A 828 26.49 -19.46 -0.98
N PHE A 829 25.73 -20.53 -1.17
CA PHE A 829 25.54 -21.57 -0.17
C PHE A 829 25.39 -22.93 -0.83
N ASN A 830 25.99 -23.97 -0.24
CA ASN A 830 25.82 -25.34 -0.72
C ASN A 830 25.96 -26.35 0.40
N ASN A 831 24.86 -27.03 0.71
CA ASN A 831 24.82 -28.15 1.65
C ASN A 831 23.98 -29.32 1.11
N TYR A 832 23.78 -29.37 -0.21
CA TYR A 832 22.91 -30.37 -0.86
C TYR A 832 23.50 -30.95 -2.15
N VAL A 833 24.07 -30.11 -3.02
CA VAL A 833 24.65 -30.55 -4.29
C VAL A 833 26.12 -30.84 -4.09
N VAL A 834 26.46 -32.12 -3.94
CA VAL A 834 27.81 -32.61 -3.66
C VAL A 834 28.16 -33.78 -4.58
N ALA A 835 29.39 -34.26 -4.58
CA ALA A 835 29.81 -35.39 -5.42
C ALA A 835 28.94 -36.66 -5.25
N THR A 836 28.42 -36.91 -4.03
CA THR A 836 27.52 -38.04 -3.74
C THR A 836 26.06 -37.76 -4.12
N ASN A 837 25.69 -36.51 -4.41
CA ASN A 837 24.37 -36.08 -4.86
C ASN A 837 24.51 -35.04 -6.00
N PRO A 838 24.99 -35.47 -7.18
CA PRO A 838 25.38 -34.53 -8.24
C PRO A 838 24.17 -33.99 -9.01
N LEU A 839 24.11 -32.67 -9.15
CA LEU A 839 23.23 -32.02 -10.13
C LEU A 839 23.98 -31.92 -11.46
N LYS A 840 23.51 -32.63 -12.49
CA LYS A 840 24.20 -32.78 -13.77
C LYS A 840 23.96 -31.57 -14.68
N LEU A 841 25.02 -30.96 -15.18
CA LEU A 841 24.97 -29.89 -16.18
C LEU A 841 25.14 -30.50 -17.58
N GLY A 842 24.21 -30.22 -18.50
CA GLY A 842 24.20 -30.78 -19.85
C GLY A 842 24.31 -29.74 -20.96
N TYR A 843 23.65 -28.59 -20.83
CA TYR A 843 23.52 -27.65 -21.96
C TYR A 843 23.73 -26.19 -21.53
N ILE A 844 24.46 -25.42 -22.32
CA ILE A 844 24.55 -23.97 -22.17
C ILE A 844 24.25 -23.33 -23.52
N GLU A 845 23.21 -22.52 -23.57
CA GLU A 845 22.85 -21.70 -24.72
C GLU A 845 23.08 -20.23 -24.37
N ILE A 846 23.78 -19.50 -25.24
CA ILE A 846 24.06 -18.07 -25.08
C ILE A 846 23.51 -17.33 -26.29
N TRP A 847 22.70 -16.31 -26.06
CA TRP A 847 22.00 -15.52 -27.07
C TRP A 847 22.56 -14.11 -27.13
N GLY A 848 22.65 -13.55 -28.33
CA GLY A 848 23.18 -12.20 -28.52
C GLY A 848 24.70 -12.10 -28.43
N VAL A 849 25.43 -13.17 -28.79
CA VAL A 849 26.92 -13.23 -28.77
C VAL A 849 27.58 -12.26 -29.77
N GLY A 850 26.78 -11.58 -30.59
CA GLY A 850 27.23 -10.74 -31.71
C GLY A 850 27.35 -11.54 -33.00
N SER A 851 27.78 -10.88 -34.08
CA SER A 851 27.90 -11.47 -35.43
C SER A 851 29.29 -12.04 -35.76
N VAL A 852 30.28 -11.78 -34.89
CA VAL A 852 31.66 -12.28 -35.07
C VAL A 852 31.74 -13.75 -34.68
N SER A 853 32.40 -14.55 -35.51
CA SER A 853 32.49 -16.00 -35.32
C SER A 853 33.18 -16.38 -34.01
N VAL A 854 32.56 -17.28 -33.26
CA VAL A 854 33.14 -17.87 -32.04
C VAL A 854 34.23 -18.87 -32.43
N SER A 855 35.47 -18.58 -32.06
CA SER A 855 36.65 -19.38 -32.39
C SER A 855 36.96 -20.46 -31.37
N SER A 856 36.59 -20.27 -30.09
CA SER A 856 36.84 -21.26 -29.03
C SER A 856 35.91 -21.07 -27.85
N VAL A 857 35.55 -22.17 -27.19
CA VAL A 857 34.84 -22.22 -25.91
C VAL A 857 35.70 -23.02 -24.92
N SER A 858 35.78 -22.57 -23.66
CA SER A 858 36.43 -23.30 -22.58
C SER A 858 35.62 -23.19 -21.29
N ILE A 859 35.51 -24.31 -20.57
CA ILE A 859 34.89 -24.41 -19.27
C ILE A 859 35.97 -24.63 -18.22
N THR A 860 35.95 -23.82 -17.17
CA THR A 860 36.80 -23.98 -16.00
C THR A 860 36.01 -24.65 -14.89
N LEU A 861 36.52 -25.78 -14.41
CA LEU A 861 36.00 -26.57 -13.31
C LEU A 861 36.98 -26.50 -12.13
N ARG A 862 36.53 -26.85 -10.92
CA ARG A 862 37.42 -26.95 -9.74
C ARG A 862 38.63 -27.86 -9.96
N ASN A 863 38.46 -28.92 -10.76
CA ASN A 863 39.46 -29.98 -10.96
C ASN A 863 40.13 -29.95 -12.34
N GLY A 864 40.00 -28.86 -13.11
CA GLY A 864 40.63 -28.73 -14.43
C GLY A 864 39.82 -27.90 -15.42
N ASN A 865 40.31 -27.81 -16.66
CA ASN A 865 39.61 -27.14 -17.76
C ASN A 865 39.12 -28.15 -18.79
N GLU A 866 37.94 -27.91 -19.35
CA GLU A 866 37.34 -28.68 -20.44
C GLU A 866 37.14 -27.81 -21.67
N ILE A 867 37.28 -28.41 -22.86
CA ILE A 867 37.02 -27.77 -24.15
C ILE A 867 35.83 -28.51 -24.77
N PRO A 868 34.60 -27.99 -24.62
CA PRO A 868 33.40 -28.66 -25.10
C PRO A 868 33.19 -28.47 -26.61
N PRO A 869 32.47 -29.39 -27.27
CA PRO A 869 31.94 -29.11 -28.61
C PRO A 869 30.91 -27.98 -28.53
N PHE A 870 30.89 -27.13 -29.54
CA PHE A 870 29.94 -26.02 -29.63
C PHE A 870 29.47 -25.82 -31.07
N THR A 871 28.29 -25.21 -31.22
CA THR A 871 27.75 -24.74 -32.49
C THR A 871 27.40 -23.27 -32.36
N TYR A 872 27.74 -22.47 -33.37
CA TYR A 872 27.45 -21.04 -33.39
C TYR A 872 26.85 -20.66 -34.73
N ASN A 873 25.80 -19.84 -34.70
CA ASN A 873 25.16 -19.29 -35.88
C ASN A 873 25.26 -17.76 -35.83
N SER A 874 26.02 -17.17 -36.75
CA SER A 874 26.25 -15.72 -36.81
C SER A 874 25.03 -14.91 -37.22
N THR A 875 24.09 -15.52 -37.94
CA THR A 875 22.82 -14.88 -38.34
C THR A 875 21.87 -14.75 -37.16
N THR A 876 21.72 -15.83 -36.37
CA THR A 876 20.85 -15.82 -35.19
C THR A 876 21.55 -15.33 -33.92
N GLN A 877 22.87 -15.22 -33.93
CA GLN A 877 23.73 -14.88 -32.79
C GLN A 877 23.58 -15.84 -31.60
N VAL A 878 23.30 -17.11 -31.88
CA VAL A 878 23.10 -18.16 -30.87
C VAL A 878 24.32 -19.09 -30.83
N LEU A 879 24.90 -19.22 -29.64
CA LEU A 879 25.96 -20.18 -29.30
C LEU A 879 25.36 -21.29 -28.44
N LYS A 880 25.47 -22.55 -28.90
CA LYS A 880 25.02 -23.73 -28.16
C LYS A 880 26.20 -24.62 -27.81
N ILE A 881 26.27 -25.04 -26.55
CA ILE A 881 27.35 -25.83 -25.98
C ILE A 881 26.72 -27.05 -25.32
N ASP A 882 27.13 -28.23 -25.77
CA ASP A 882 26.64 -29.52 -25.26
C ASP A 882 27.76 -30.20 -24.47
N VAL A 883 27.49 -30.45 -23.19
CA VAL A 883 28.38 -31.13 -22.25
C VAL A 883 27.76 -32.41 -21.69
N THR A 884 26.69 -32.95 -22.26
CA THR A 884 26.04 -34.19 -21.78
C THR A 884 26.97 -35.41 -21.79
N SER A 885 27.92 -35.45 -22.72
CA SER A 885 28.98 -36.47 -22.76
C SER A 885 29.99 -36.37 -21.62
N LYS A 886 29.95 -35.26 -20.86
CA LYS A 886 30.81 -34.96 -19.73
C LYS A 886 29.94 -35.00 -18.48
N SER A 887 30.31 -35.80 -17.49
CA SER A 887 29.57 -35.90 -16.22
C SER A 887 29.84 -34.69 -15.30
N ILE A 888 29.69 -33.47 -15.82
CA ILE A 888 29.95 -32.23 -15.08
C ILE A 888 28.82 -32.03 -14.06
N SER A 889 29.18 -31.91 -12.79
CA SER A 889 28.24 -31.49 -11.75
C SER A 889 28.31 -29.99 -11.52
N LEU A 890 27.17 -29.37 -11.24
CA LEU A 890 27.06 -27.92 -11.07
C LEU A 890 27.92 -27.37 -9.92
N HIS A 891 28.18 -28.16 -8.87
CA HIS A 891 29.04 -27.73 -7.76
C HIS A 891 30.52 -27.56 -8.14
N ASP A 892 30.95 -28.22 -9.22
CA ASP A 892 32.32 -28.15 -9.76
C ASP A 892 32.49 -27.06 -10.82
N PHE A 893 31.40 -26.55 -11.40
CA PHE A 893 31.42 -25.53 -12.44
C PHE A 893 31.78 -24.15 -11.87
N LEU A 894 32.84 -23.53 -12.42
CA LEU A 894 33.31 -22.20 -12.00
C LEU A 894 33.00 -21.13 -13.05
N SER A 895 33.38 -21.37 -14.30
CA SER A 895 33.14 -20.39 -15.37
C SER A 895 33.15 -21.03 -16.76
N LEU A 896 32.55 -20.34 -17.73
CA LEU A 896 32.61 -20.65 -19.15
C LEU A 896 33.03 -19.39 -19.91
N THR A 897 34.02 -19.50 -20.79
CA THR A 897 34.51 -18.39 -21.62
C THR A 897 34.38 -18.74 -23.10
N TRP A 898 33.89 -17.80 -23.90
CA TRP A 898 33.90 -17.88 -25.36
C TRP A 898 34.78 -16.77 -25.96
N LYS A 899 35.53 -17.10 -27.01
CA LYS A 899 36.34 -16.11 -27.74
C LYS A 899 35.80 -15.98 -29.14
N SER A 900 35.71 -14.74 -29.61
CA SER A 900 35.33 -14.42 -30.98
C SER A 900 36.58 -13.95 -31.72
N SER A 901 36.79 -14.45 -32.95
CA SER A 901 37.88 -14.00 -33.83
C SER A 901 37.26 -13.34 -35.08
N PRO A 902 37.74 -12.15 -35.48
CA PRO A 902 37.28 -11.46 -36.69
C PRO A 902 37.42 -12.29 -37.97
#